data_AF-J5QL60-F1
#
_entry.id   AF-J5QL60-F1
#
_cell.length_a   1.000
_cell.length_b   1.000
_cell.length_c   1.000
_cell.angle_alpha   90.00
_cell.angle_beta   90.00
_cell.angle_gamma   90.00
#
_symmetry.space_group_name_H-M   'P 1'
#
loop_
_entity.id
_entity.type
_entity.pdbx_description
1 polymer ?
#
loop_
_entity_poly.entity_id
_entity_poly.type
_entity_poly.pdbx_seq_one_letter_code
_entity_poly.pdbx_strand_id
1 'polypeptide(L)'
;MAEPLSLSLGDIGRLWDTLFPAPWGPLNPVWEHVQRTAAPLDFDHFSLRQWFNYALVPFIPAAIMAYLIIGGPKDRLARETREVRLALGIVGISIATSAYLNNRFYGESDDVRARSTEAALKHVLELIPDLRWCCYNSMFGILYWQLVARYASLALVKEPIVDPYMGRGRPRWVAALDLVMNQRHIGLGNVGLDSGNGPDNKDVKLLSPGGKGKAPEMPHIARHIQHWRRFPRPTSRWGSSLRHLYKTLALYTIMDIVFSLTRAIGPHAIAPPGGLPLIEKYGHIMAGWLAESEGVLFPSTLRLPLPKWLMSTFMELIPPLAIWGFLSVWYHFVAFLCIASGYWEPEVWDIDVFDAPLKSTSLMQLWGRRWHQVFRHTFVDATESVLRIFHLPNNLVTFYPLIYLFSGLLHAMGEITADPVPRFSHVMAFFMLSGVGCSLEIAAKRILGIRTRGLLGWCWTWTWTAVTGEELTPGRLVANAWIDAGMGACSFFPDQGVGQYLAPFIMKHVYMIYHVPPADVAPAITDAAQALLATPSVVESLAEVISSVAESTRAAFPAATAAVTDTLAAVAEPSAVLEAASEVAEALSTEVAVAAAGATEAVAEAASEAVFESALGAVSETVSDVFAENSETLATTLASAVVDTAATAAALTKAAVENLSTVATAVAEAAEISTVRFITVDSVPAHIVEAALATASAAMSASLEESTATS
;
A
#
# COMPACT_ATOMS: atom_id res chain seq x y z
N MET A 1 -34.02 -36.47 17.66
CA MET A 1 -33.52 -35.10 17.86
C MET A 1 -32.60 -34.83 16.68
N ALA A 2 -32.96 -33.90 15.79
CA ALA A 2 -32.11 -33.56 14.65
C ALA A 2 -30.78 -33.00 15.18
N GLU A 3 -29.65 -33.44 14.63
CA GLU A 3 -28.37 -32.82 14.95
C GLU A 3 -28.47 -31.31 14.68
N PRO A 4 -28.01 -30.46 15.62
CA PRO A 4 -27.99 -29.03 15.38
C PRO A 4 -27.13 -28.78 14.14
N LEU A 5 -27.75 -28.22 13.09
CA LEU A 5 -27.07 -27.72 11.91
C LEU A 5 -25.98 -26.75 12.39
N SER A 6 -24.74 -27.25 12.44
CA SER A 6 -23.56 -26.43 12.67
C SER A 6 -23.23 -25.73 11.37
N LEU A 7 -24.08 -24.77 10.98
CA LEU A 7 -23.73 -23.81 9.94
C LEU A 7 -22.49 -23.07 10.42
N SER A 8 -21.35 -23.36 9.81
CA SER A 8 -20.16 -22.57 10.00
C SER A 8 -20.42 -21.17 9.44
N LEU A 9 -19.74 -20.14 9.94
CA LEU A 9 -19.82 -18.81 9.33
C LEU A 9 -19.30 -18.82 7.88
N GLY A 10 -18.43 -19.78 7.53
CA GLY A 10 -18.06 -20.06 6.14
C GLY A 10 -19.25 -20.53 5.29
N ASP A 11 -20.16 -21.34 5.85
CA ASP A 11 -21.41 -21.70 5.18
C ASP A 11 -22.36 -20.51 5.04
N ILE A 12 -22.34 -19.58 5.99
CA ILE A 12 -23.10 -18.32 5.88
C ILE A 12 -22.51 -17.44 4.77
N GLY A 13 -21.18 -17.37 4.66
CA GLY A 13 -20.49 -16.70 3.56
C GLY A 13 -20.85 -17.32 2.20
N ARG A 14 -20.74 -18.64 2.07
CA ARG A 14 -21.15 -19.38 0.86
C ARG A 14 -22.63 -19.22 0.54
N LEU A 15 -23.51 -19.26 1.55
CA LEU A 15 -24.94 -19.01 1.38
C LEU A 15 -25.16 -17.58 0.88
N TRP A 16 -24.43 -16.61 1.41
CA TRP A 16 -24.52 -15.23 0.96
C TRP A 16 -24.02 -15.07 -0.48
N ASP A 17 -22.88 -15.66 -0.83
CA ASP A 17 -22.38 -15.66 -2.21
C ASP A 17 -23.35 -16.40 -3.16
N THR A 18 -24.09 -17.39 -2.65
CA THR A 18 -25.17 -18.07 -3.42
C THR A 18 -26.40 -17.17 -3.60
N LEU A 19 -26.79 -16.43 -2.55
CA LEU A 19 -27.92 -15.50 -2.59
C LEU A 19 -27.62 -14.23 -3.40
N PHE A 20 -26.35 -13.84 -3.47
CA PHE A 20 -25.84 -12.66 -4.15
C PHE A 20 -24.63 -13.04 -5.02
N PRO A 21 -24.84 -13.80 -6.12
CA PRO A 21 -23.75 -14.28 -6.95
C PRO A 21 -22.89 -13.14 -7.47
N ALA A 22 -21.58 -13.39 -7.53
CA ALA A 22 -20.53 -12.41 -7.74
C ALA A 22 -20.74 -11.47 -8.95
N PRO A 23 -20.10 -10.28 -8.95
CA PRO A 23 -19.59 -9.56 -7.77
C PRO A 23 -20.67 -8.87 -6.92
N TRP A 24 -21.89 -8.71 -7.44
CA TRP A 24 -22.92 -7.79 -6.90
C TRP A 24 -24.34 -8.35 -6.78
N GLY A 25 -24.55 -9.63 -7.06
CA GLY A 25 -25.87 -10.25 -7.08
C GLY A 25 -26.83 -9.49 -8.01
N PRO A 26 -28.00 -9.06 -7.53
CA PRO A 26 -28.98 -8.32 -8.34
C PRO A 26 -28.48 -6.99 -8.93
N LEU A 27 -27.40 -6.41 -8.37
CA LEU A 27 -26.84 -5.15 -8.83
C LEU A 27 -25.78 -5.33 -9.92
N ASN A 28 -25.44 -6.57 -10.28
CA ASN A 28 -24.44 -6.86 -11.30
C ASN A 28 -24.72 -6.17 -12.65
N PRO A 29 -25.96 -6.10 -13.17
CA PRO A 29 -26.25 -5.37 -14.40
C PRO A 29 -25.95 -3.86 -14.32
N VAL A 30 -26.10 -3.25 -13.13
CA VAL A 30 -25.77 -1.85 -12.90
C VAL A 30 -24.25 -1.67 -12.92
N TRP A 31 -23.52 -2.55 -12.22
CA TRP A 31 -22.07 -2.56 -12.25
C TRP A 31 -21.55 -2.73 -13.69
N GLU A 32 -21.98 -3.75 -14.42
CA GLU A 32 -21.58 -3.98 -15.81
C GLU A 32 -21.94 -2.82 -16.74
N HIS A 33 -23.03 -2.10 -16.45
CA HIS A 33 -23.36 -0.89 -17.19
C HIS A 33 -22.33 0.21 -16.91
N VAL A 34 -22.07 0.53 -15.64
CA VAL A 34 -21.08 1.52 -15.21
C VAL A 34 -19.71 1.23 -15.82
N GLN A 35 -19.24 -0.01 -15.75
CA GLN A 35 -17.94 -0.40 -16.31
C GLN A 35 -17.83 -0.17 -17.81
N ARG A 36 -18.94 -0.31 -18.55
CA ARG A 36 -18.97 -0.13 -20.01
C ARG A 36 -19.22 1.29 -20.46
N THR A 37 -19.95 2.09 -19.68
CA THR A 37 -20.49 3.38 -20.13
C THR A 37 -19.95 4.58 -19.37
N ALA A 38 -19.31 4.40 -18.21
CA ALA A 38 -18.79 5.52 -17.45
C ALA A 38 -17.69 6.25 -18.23
N ALA A 39 -17.78 7.58 -18.25
CA ALA A 39 -16.74 8.42 -18.81
C ALA A 39 -15.54 8.46 -17.86
N PRO A 40 -14.31 8.50 -18.42
CA PRO A 40 -13.14 8.53 -17.59
C PRO A 40 -12.92 9.86 -16.88
N LEU A 41 -12.51 9.73 -15.62
CA LEU A 41 -12.02 10.78 -14.76
C LEU A 41 -10.49 10.56 -14.59
N ASP A 42 -9.68 11.38 -15.26
CA ASP A 42 -8.21 11.44 -15.10
C ASP A 42 -7.68 12.83 -14.65
N PHE A 43 -6.99 12.92 -13.51
CA PHE A 43 -6.46 14.18 -12.99
C PHE A 43 -5.56 14.96 -13.97
N ASP A 44 -4.90 14.30 -14.93
CA ASP A 44 -3.95 14.93 -15.84
C ASP A 44 -4.62 15.63 -17.04
N HIS A 45 -5.67 15.02 -17.61
CA HIS A 45 -6.42 15.57 -18.75
C HIS A 45 -7.75 16.23 -18.35
N PHE A 46 -8.00 16.36 -17.05
CA PHE A 46 -9.28 16.83 -16.54
C PHE A 46 -9.55 18.29 -16.87
N SER A 47 -10.66 18.53 -17.56
CA SER A 47 -11.20 19.87 -17.70
C SER A 47 -11.84 20.32 -16.38
N LEU A 48 -11.69 21.59 -16.00
CA LEU A 48 -12.46 22.22 -14.91
C LEU A 48 -13.97 21.94 -15.03
N ARG A 49 -14.46 21.76 -16.27
CA ARG A 49 -15.84 21.40 -16.58
C ARG A 49 -16.23 20.02 -16.06
N GLN A 50 -15.38 19.00 -16.17
CA GLN A 50 -15.64 17.67 -15.60
C GLN A 50 -15.72 17.74 -14.08
N TRP A 51 -14.78 18.43 -13.40
CA TRP A 51 -14.85 18.64 -11.95
C TRP A 51 -16.11 19.38 -11.52
N PHE A 52 -16.49 20.42 -12.27
CA PHE A 52 -17.71 21.15 -12.00
C PHE A 52 -18.93 20.25 -12.11
N ASN A 53 -19.05 19.46 -13.18
CA ASN A 53 -20.18 18.57 -13.41
C ASN A 53 -20.23 17.37 -12.46
N TYR A 54 -19.07 16.82 -12.09
CA TYR A 54 -18.97 15.69 -11.19
C TYR A 54 -19.09 16.15 -9.73
N ALA A 55 -18.21 17.00 -9.22
CA ALA A 55 -18.21 17.33 -7.80
C ALA A 55 -19.23 18.42 -7.41
N LEU A 56 -19.38 19.47 -8.21
CA LEU A 56 -20.10 20.67 -7.77
C LEU A 56 -21.59 20.66 -8.14
N VAL A 57 -21.94 20.26 -9.37
CA VAL A 57 -23.34 20.23 -9.84
C VAL A 57 -24.23 19.36 -8.95
N PRO A 58 -23.83 18.13 -8.55
CA PRO A 58 -24.60 17.32 -7.62
C PRO A 58 -24.77 17.94 -6.24
N PHE A 59 -23.98 18.93 -5.85
CA PHE A 59 -24.07 19.60 -4.55
C PHE A 59 -25.05 20.79 -4.57
N ILE A 60 -25.28 21.41 -5.73
CA ILE A 60 -26.10 22.62 -5.86
C ILE A 60 -27.54 22.43 -5.34
N PRO A 61 -28.30 21.38 -5.74
CA PRO A 61 -29.66 21.20 -5.23
C PRO A 61 -29.69 21.03 -3.71
N ALA A 62 -28.70 20.36 -3.11
CA ALA A 62 -28.62 20.16 -1.66
C ALA A 62 -28.39 21.49 -0.93
N ALA A 63 -27.50 22.34 -1.45
CA ALA A 63 -27.26 23.67 -0.92
C ALA A 63 -28.51 24.56 -1.01
N ILE A 64 -29.26 24.49 -2.13
CA ILE A 64 -30.53 25.22 -2.27
C ILE A 64 -31.57 24.70 -1.27
N MET A 65 -31.75 23.38 -1.15
CA MET A 65 -32.69 22.80 -0.18
C MET A 65 -32.33 23.18 1.26
N ALA A 66 -31.05 23.15 1.61
CA ALA A 66 -30.54 23.59 2.90
C ALA A 66 -30.81 25.09 3.13
N TYR A 67 -30.61 25.93 2.11
CA TYR A 67 -30.93 27.35 2.20
C TYR A 67 -32.44 27.58 2.41
N LEU A 68 -33.29 26.85 1.68
CA LEU A 68 -34.73 26.96 1.80
C LEU A 68 -35.19 26.55 3.20
N ILE A 69 -34.66 25.46 3.77
CA ILE A 69 -35.13 24.95 5.08
C ILE A 69 -34.57 25.72 6.30
N ILE A 70 -33.41 26.36 6.17
CA ILE A 70 -32.81 27.05 7.31
C ILE A 70 -33.57 28.34 7.60
N GLY A 71 -34.12 28.48 8.80
CA GLY A 71 -34.88 29.65 9.19
C GLY A 71 -35.52 29.49 10.57
N GLY A 72 -35.96 30.61 11.15
CA GLY A 72 -36.71 30.57 12.41
C GLY A 72 -38.12 29.99 12.22
N PRO A 73 -38.84 29.65 13.31
CA PRO A 73 -40.22 29.14 13.23
C PRO A 73 -41.21 30.08 12.52
N LYS A 74 -40.89 31.38 12.45
CA LYS A 74 -41.69 32.40 11.75
C LYS A 74 -41.25 32.63 10.31
N ASP A 75 -40.14 32.04 9.87
CA ASP A 75 -39.62 32.18 8.52
C ASP A 75 -40.60 31.52 7.54
N ARG A 76 -41.18 32.34 6.67
CA ARG A 76 -42.14 31.90 5.67
C ARG A 76 -41.48 30.99 4.62
N LEU A 77 -40.27 31.32 4.19
CA LEU A 77 -39.53 30.56 3.18
C LEU A 77 -39.25 29.14 3.68
N ALA A 78 -38.85 28.98 4.94
CA ALA A 78 -38.56 27.66 5.50
C ALA A 78 -39.78 26.75 5.63
N ARG A 79 -40.96 27.33 5.92
CA ARG A 79 -42.20 26.57 6.12
C ARG A 79 -42.92 26.22 4.81
N GLU A 80 -42.94 27.14 3.84
CA GLU A 80 -43.75 27.01 2.62
C GLU A 80 -43.01 26.33 1.46
N THR A 81 -41.75 25.93 1.61
CA THR A 81 -40.93 25.38 0.51
C THR A 81 -40.86 23.86 0.48
N ARG A 82 -41.67 23.13 1.25
CA ARG A 82 -41.58 21.66 1.33
C ARG A 82 -41.76 20.98 -0.02
N GLU A 83 -42.74 21.39 -0.81
CA GLU A 83 -42.99 20.83 -2.15
C GLU A 83 -41.83 21.11 -3.10
N VAL A 84 -41.28 22.33 -3.06
CA VAL A 84 -40.09 22.72 -3.83
C VAL A 84 -38.88 21.89 -3.41
N ARG A 85 -38.68 21.67 -2.11
CA ARG A 85 -37.61 20.81 -1.57
C ARG A 85 -37.79 19.36 -2.01
N LEU A 86 -39.01 18.82 -2.02
CA LEU A 86 -39.26 17.47 -2.52
C LEU A 86 -38.88 17.34 -3.99
N ALA A 87 -39.29 18.29 -4.83
CA ALA A 87 -38.91 18.33 -6.24
C ALA A 87 -37.38 18.44 -6.43
N LEU A 88 -36.73 19.35 -5.69
CA LEU A 88 -35.27 19.50 -5.69
C LEU A 88 -34.55 18.24 -5.19
N GLY A 89 -35.12 17.52 -4.23
CA GLY A 89 -34.59 16.25 -3.73
C GLY A 89 -34.58 15.17 -4.81
N ILE A 90 -35.69 15.02 -5.55
CA ILE A 90 -35.78 14.09 -6.68
C ILE A 90 -34.77 14.47 -7.76
N VAL A 91 -34.70 15.74 -8.15
CA VAL A 91 -33.73 16.24 -9.13
C VAL A 91 -32.30 16.01 -8.66
N GLY A 92 -32.00 16.32 -7.41
CA GLY A 92 -30.69 16.16 -6.79
C GLY A 92 -30.23 14.70 -6.76
N ILE A 93 -31.12 13.77 -6.39
CA ILE A 93 -30.84 12.33 -6.43
C ILE A 93 -30.54 11.90 -7.86
N SER A 94 -31.36 12.29 -8.84
CA SER A 94 -31.12 11.93 -10.24
C SER A 94 -29.79 12.46 -10.78
N ILE A 95 -29.44 13.72 -10.45
CA ILE A 95 -28.17 14.34 -10.85
C ILE A 95 -27.00 13.63 -10.17
N ALA A 96 -27.06 13.38 -8.86
CA ALA A 96 -26.01 12.73 -8.09
C ALA A 96 -25.78 11.29 -8.58
N THR A 97 -26.84 10.51 -8.73
CA THR A 97 -26.77 9.14 -9.25
C THR A 97 -26.25 9.11 -10.69
N SER A 98 -26.69 10.02 -11.56
CA SER A 98 -26.20 10.12 -12.93
C SER A 98 -24.70 10.49 -12.97
N ALA A 99 -24.28 11.47 -12.19
CA ALA A 99 -22.87 11.87 -12.12
C ALA A 99 -22.00 10.72 -11.61
N TYR A 100 -22.47 9.97 -10.61
CA TYR A 100 -21.76 8.82 -10.07
C TYR A 100 -21.69 7.63 -11.03
N LEU A 101 -22.81 7.24 -11.66
CA LEU A 101 -22.86 6.05 -12.52
C LEU A 101 -22.25 6.29 -13.90
N ASN A 102 -22.25 7.53 -14.39
CA ASN A 102 -21.70 7.88 -15.71
C ASN A 102 -20.25 8.39 -15.66
N ASN A 103 -19.61 8.43 -14.49
CA ASN A 103 -18.22 8.87 -14.41
C ASN A 103 -17.46 8.02 -13.40
N ARG A 104 -16.25 7.62 -13.75
CA ARG A 104 -15.41 6.74 -12.96
C ARG A 104 -13.95 7.17 -13.13
N PHE A 105 -13.14 7.06 -12.09
CA PHE A 105 -11.69 7.23 -12.22
C PHE A 105 -11.11 5.97 -12.88
N TYR A 106 -10.49 6.15 -14.04
CA TYR A 106 -9.88 5.08 -14.84
C TYR A 106 -8.39 5.14 -14.71
N GLY A 107 -7.78 3.96 -14.87
CA GLY A 107 -6.40 3.89 -15.24
C GLY A 107 -6.16 4.02 -16.74
N GLU A 108 -5.00 4.53 -17.16
CA GLU A 108 -4.53 4.48 -18.56
C GLU A 108 -4.63 3.06 -19.17
N SER A 109 -4.57 2.03 -18.34
CA SER A 109 -4.62 0.62 -18.73
C SER A 109 -5.93 0.15 -19.34
N ASP A 110 -7.05 0.82 -19.08
CA ASP A 110 -8.35 0.37 -19.57
C ASP A 110 -8.56 0.67 -21.07
N ASP A 111 -7.83 1.64 -21.64
CA ASP A 111 -7.80 1.89 -23.09
C ASP A 111 -7.01 0.81 -23.87
N VAL A 112 -6.21 0.00 -23.16
CA VAL A 112 -5.37 -1.06 -23.72
C VAL A 112 -6.17 -2.34 -24.02
N ARG A 113 -7.34 -2.58 -23.39
CA ARG A 113 -8.24 -3.69 -23.81
C ARG A 113 -8.69 -3.55 -25.27
N ALA A 114 -8.55 -2.37 -25.86
CA ALA A 114 -8.86 -2.10 -27.26
C ALA A 114 -7.65 -2.26 -28.23
N ARG A 115 -6.42 -2.49 -27.74
CA ARG A 115 -5.21 -2.55 -28.59
C ARG A 115 -4.50 -3.90 -28.45
N SER A 116 -4.05 -4.43 -29.59
CA SER A 116 -3.49 -5.77 -29.85
C SER A 116 -2.73 -6.45 -28.70
N THR A 117 -2.90 -7.77 -28.59
CA THR A 117 -2.32 -8.72 -27.62
C THR A 117 -0.81 -8.61 -27.36
N GLU A 118 -0.04 -8.07 -28.30
CA GLU A 118 1.42 -7.96 -28.17
C GLU A 118 1.86 -6.70 -27.40
N ALA A 119 1.11 -5.60 -27.51
CA ALA A 119 1.32 -4.41 -26.68
C ALA A 119 0.86 -4.66 -25.24
N ALA A 120 -0.19 -5.48 -25.06
CA ALA A 120 -0.74 -5.83 -23.76
C ALA A 120 0.30 -6.49 -22.83
N LEU A 121 1.17 -7.36 -23.33
CA LEU A 121 2.14 -8.05 -22.47
C LEU A 121 3.23 -7.11 -21.92
N LYS A 122 3.71 -6.19 -22.77
CA LYS A 122 4.70 -5.17 -22.35
C LYS A 122 4.07 -4.12 -21.43
N HIS A 123 2.80 -3.76 -21.68
CA HIS A 123 2.06 -2.82 -20.84
C HIS A 123 1.59 -3.43 -19.51
N VAL A 124 1.36 -4.74 -19.41
CA VAL A 124 0.98 -5.43 -18.16
C VAL A 124 2.04 -5.26 -17.06
N LEU A 125 3.31 -5.13 -17.43
CA LEU A 125 4.39 -4.80 -16.49
C LEU A 125 4.46 -3.30 -16.14
N GLU A 126 3.91 -2.43 -17.00
CA GLU A 126 3.78 -0.99 -16.78
C GLU A 126 2.40 -0.60 -16.16
N LEU A 127 1.53 -1.57 -15.89
CA LEU A 127 0.13 -1.40 -15.45
C LEU A 127 -0.04 -1.15 -13.93
N ILE A 128 1.06 -1.21 -13.20
CA ILE A 128 1.14 -0.99 -11.75
C ILE A 128 0.69 0.42 -11.29
N PRO A 129 0.86 1.51 -12.06
CA PRO A 129 0.47 2.85 -11.63
C PRO A 129 -1.04 3.07 -11.45
N ASP A 130 -1.92 2.21 -11.98
CA ASP A 130 -3.34 2.57 -12.19
C ASP A 130 -4.32 2.23 -11.07
N LEU A 131 -3.86 1.50 -10.07
CA LEU A 131 -4.67 1.20 -8.87
C LEU A 131 -4.95 2.41 -7.99
N ARG A 132 -4.27 3.54 -8.25
CA ARG A 132 -4.45 4.82 -7.53
C ARG A 132 -5.91 5.26 -7.51
N TRP A 133 -6.64 4.95 -8.58
CA TRP A 133 -7.96 5.46 -8.86
C TRP A 133 -9.10 4.71 -8.16
N CYS A 134 -8.89 3.44 -7.79
CA CYS A 134 -9.91 2.63 -7.14
C CYS A 134 -10.41 3.27 -5.83
N CYS A 135 -9.49 3.80 -5.01
CA CYS A 135 -9.89 4.45 -3.77
C CYS A 135 -10.65 5.75 -3.96
N TYR A 136 -10.38 6.50 -5.04
CA TYR A 136 -11.16 7.70 -5.35
C TYR A 136 -12.58 7.33 -5.77
N ASN A 137 -12.75 6.27 -6.57
CA ASN A 137 -14.06 5.71 -6.90
C ASN A 137 -14.85 5.37 -5.63
N SER A 138 -14.25 4.60 -4.71
CA SER A 138 -14.85 4.24 -3.43
C SER A 138 -15.19 5.45 -2.56
N MET A 139 -14.25 6.38 -2.40
CA MET A 139 -14.44 7.59 -1.60
C MET A 139 -15.56 8.46 -2.14
N PHE A 140 -15.50 8.82 -3.43
CA PHE A 140 -16.52 9.67 -4.03
C PHE A 140 -17.87 8.96 -4.03
N GLY A 141 -17.92 7.66 -4.33
CA GLY A 141 -19.15 6.88 -4.25
C GLY A 141 -19.81 6.95 -2.88
N ILE A 142 -19.05 6.79 -1.79
CA ILE A 142 -19.56 6.97 -0.42
C ILE A 142 -20.10 8.40 -0.22
N LEU A 143 -19.40 9.43 -0.70
CA LEU A 143 -19.85 10.82 -0.62
C LEU A 143 -21.13 11.07 -1.43
N TYR A 144 -21.29 10.45 -2.60
CA TYR A 144 -22.50 10.54 -3.43
C TYR A 144 -23.69 9.90 -2.75
N TRP A 145 -23.53 8.68 -2.22
CA TRP A 145 -24.62 8.03 -1.51
C TRP A 145 -24.99 8.75 -0.23
N GLN A 146 -24.00 9.36 0.43
CA GLN A 146 -24.26 10.25 1.55
C GLN A 146 -25.07 11.48 1.10
N LEU A 147 -24.73 12.06 -0.05
CA LEU A 147 -25.46 13.19 -0.62
C LEU A 147 -26.90 12.81 -1.05
N VAL A 148 -27.10 11.60 -1.62
CA VAL A 148 -28.42 11.03 -1.91
C VAL A 148 -29.26 10.89 -0.65
N ALA A 149 -28.67 10.37 0.42
CA ALA A 149 -29.36 10.27 1.70
C ALA A 149 -29.68 11.66 2.28
N ARG A 150 -28.83 12.67 2.04
CA ARG A 150 -29.10 14.06 2.41
C ARG A 150 -30.25 14.66 1.61
N TYR A 151 -30.36 14.36 0.32
CA TYR A 151 -31.51 14.75 -0.48
C TYR A 151 -32.80 14.21 0.09
N ALA A 152 -32.84 12.91 0.39
CA ALA A 152 -34.00 12.28 1.00
C ALA A 152 -34.33 12.92 2.36
N SER A 153 -33.34 13.06 3.25
CA SER A 153 -33.52 13.69 4.57
C SER A 153 -34.09 15.11 4.44
N LEU A 154 -33.40 16.00 3.72
CA LEU A 154 -33.81 17.41 3.53
C LEU A 154 -35.15 17.56 2.79
N ALA A 155 -35.53 16.64 1.92
CA ALA A 155 -36.85 16.65 1.27
C ALA A 155 -37.98 16.28 2.24
N LEU A 156 -37.71 15.37 3.17
CA LEU A 156 -38.71 14.82 4.08
C LEU A 156 -38.88 15.64 5.37
N VAL A 157 -37.90 16.47 5.74
CA VAL A 157 -38.01 17.34 6.93
C VAL A 157 -39.19 18.30 6.79
N LYS A 158 -40.12 18.25 7.75
CA LYS A 158 -41.32 19.10 7.79
C LYS A 158 -41.04 20.50 8.34
N GLU A 159 -40.29 20.57 9.45
CA GLU A 159 -40.07 21.82 10.18
C GLU A 159 -38.81 22.56 9.71
N PRO A 160 -38.77 23.90 9.83
CA PRO A 160 -37.55 24.68 9.65
C PRO A 160 -36.39 24.20 10.53
N ILE A 161 -35.17 24.35 10.03
CA ILE A 161 -33.94 24.10 10.81
C ILE A 161 -33.40 25.45 11.28
N VAL A 162 -33.27 25.62 12.59
CA VAL A 162 -32.68 26.82 13.17
C VAL A 162 -31.17 26.63 13.31
N ASP A 163 -30.38 27.45 12.62
CA ASP A 163 -28.95 27.56 12.90
C ASP A 163 -28.73 28.54 14.08
N PRO A 164 -28.30 28.06 15.27
CA PRO A 164 -28.01 28.91 16.42
C PRO A 164 -26.98 30.03 16.16
N TYR A 165 -26.05 29.86 15.23
CA TYR A 165 -25.02 30.85 14.90
C TYR A 165 -25.54 32.02 14.05
N MET A 166 -26.72 31.90 13.42
CA MET A 166 -27.35 33.05 12.76
C MET A 166 -27.63 34.20 13.75
N GLY A 167 -27.84 33.90 15.03
CA GLY A 167 -27.94 34.90 16.09
C GLY A 167 -26.68 35.74 16.30
N ARG A 168 -25.52 35.23 15.86
CA ARG A 168 -24.21 35.91 15.87
C ARG A 168 -23.88 36.57 14.53
N GLY A 169 -24.82 36.64 13.59
CA GLY A 169 -24.61 37.25 12.28
C GLY A 169 -24.07 36.30 11.22
N ARG A 170 -24.03 34.98 11.47
CA ARG A 170 -23.71 34.00 10.41
C ARG A 170 -24.71 34.15 9.25
N PRO A 171 -24.24 34.33 8.00
CA PRO A 171 -25.14 34.38 6.86
C PRO A 171 -25.89 33.05 6.64
N ARG A 172 -27.15 33.13 6.21
CA ARG A 172 -28.00 31.95 5.92
C ARG A 172 -27.37 30.98 4.92
N TRP A 173 -26.64 31.48 3.93
CA TRP A 173 -25.96 30.62 2.94
C TRP A 173 -24.79 29.85 3.56
N VAL A 174 -24.06 30.43 4.53
CA VAL A 174 -23.01 29.73 5.28
C VAL A 174 -23.61 28.62 6.12
N ALA A 175 -24.74 28.91 6.79
CA ALA A 175 -25.52 27.91 7.53
C ALA A 175 -25.98 26.76 6.62
N ALA A 176 -26.44 27.07 5.41
CA ALA A 176 -26.86 26.09 4.42
C ALA A 176 -25.71 25.18 3.98
N LEU A 177 -24.55 25.75 3.67
CA LEU A 177 -23.36 24.97 3.32
C LEU A 177 -22.89 24.10 4.49
N ASP A 178 -22.88 24.63 5.71
CA ASP A 178 -22.51 23.89 6.92
C ASP A 178 -23.42 22.68 7.16
N LEU A 179 -24.74 22.86 6.94
CA LEU A 179 -25.73 21.78 7.05
C LEU A 179 -25.47 20.63 6.07
N VAL A 180 -24.99 20.92 4.86
CA VAL A 180 -24.70 19.89 3.85
C VAL A 180 -23.31 19.27 4.06
N MET A 181 -22.27 20.08 4.29
CA MET A 181 -20.87 19.63 4.33
C MET A 181 -20.45 19.06 5.67
N ASN A 182 -20.75 19.78 6.76
CA ASN A 182 -20.18 19.48 8.07
C ASN A 182 -21.06 18.53 8.87
N GLN A 183 -22.33 18.35 8.47
CA GLN A 183 -23.29 17.36 8.98
C GLN A 183 -23.48 17.35 10.49
N ARG A 184 -22.99 18.41 11.14
CA ARG A 184 -23.22 18.75 12.52
C ARG A 184 -24.53 19.50 12.53
N HIS A 185 -25.63 18.73 12.53
CA HIS A 185 -26.94 19.30 12.79
C HIS A 185 -26.83 20.18 14.04
N ILE A 186 -27.10 21.45 13.82
CA ILE A 186 -26.33 22.51 14.43
C ILE A 186 -26.67 22.59 15.92
N GLY A 187 -25.66 22.40 16.79
CA GLY A 187 -25.83 22.53 18.24
C GLY A 187 -25.79 21.22 19.06
N LEU A 188 -25.02 20.21 18.65
CA LEU A 188 -24.33 19.29 19.58
C LEU A 188 -25.20 18.56 20.63
N GLY A 189 -26.39 18.14 20.20
CA GLY A 189 -27.32 17.24 20.86
C GLY A 189 -28.55 17.13 19.95
N ASN A 190 -29.11 15.93 19.81
CA ASN A 190 -30.20 15.57 18.91
C ASN A 190 -31.17 16.73 18.59
N VAL A 191 -30.89 17.48 17.54
CA VAL A 191 -31.74 18.56 17.09
C VAL A 191 -32.84 17.86 16.30
N GLY A 192 -34.10 17.98 16.73
CA GLY A 192 -35.25 17.15 16.36
C GLY A 192 -35.62 17.05 14.87
N LEU A 193 -34.71 16.49 14.08
CA LEU A 193 -35.00 15.60 12.96
C LEU A 193 -35.33 14.19 13.46
N ASP A 194 -34.82 13.85 14.65
CA ASP A 194 -35.08 12.62 15.39
C ASP A 194 -36.17 12.84 16.44
N SER A 195 -37.02 11.83 16.66
CA SER A 195 -37.77 11.68 17.91
C SER A 195 -36.88 11.33 19.12
N GLY A 196 -35.56 11.48 19.00
CA GLY A 196 -34.58 11.03 19.97
C GLY A 196 -34.06 12.18 20.82
N ASN A 197 -34.15 12.06 22.15
CA ASN A 197 -33.35 12.68 23.23
C ASN A 197 -32.83 14.15 23.15
N GLY A 198 -33.28 15.00 22.24
CA GLY A 198 -32.96 16.42 22.24
C GLY A 198 -34.14 17.29 21.82
N PRO A 199 -34.02 18.62 21.93
CA PRO A 199 -35.12 19.53 21.68
C PRO A 199 -35.51 19.51 20.19
N ASP A 200 -36.80 19.69 19.90
CA ASP A 200 -37.27 19.87 18.52
C ASP A 200 -36.47 21.01 17.84
N ASN A 201 -36.20 20.90 16.55
CA ASN A 201 -35.46 21.93 15.79
C ASN A 201 -36.01 23.35 15.98
N LYS A 202 -37.35 23.47 16.11
CA LYS A 202 -38.05 24.74 16.34
C LYS A 202 -37.78 25.36 17.73
N ASP A 203 -37.35 24.55 18.70
CA ASP A 203 -37.11 24.95 20.09
C ASP A 203 -35.64 25.35 20.34
N VAL A 204 -34.78 25.18 19.33
CA VAL A 204 -33.37 25.60 19.39
C VAL A 204 -33.30 27.11 19.46
N LYS A 205 -32.71 27.63 20.54
CA LYS A 205 -32.52 29.07 20.74
C LYS A 205 -31.34 29.57 19.90
N LEU A 206 -31.52 30.73 19.27
CA LEU A 206 -30.43 31.47 18.65
C LEU A 206 -29.44 31.91 19.72
N LEU A 207 -28.14 31.80 19.44
CA LEU A 207 -27.11 32.24 20.37
C LEU A 207 -27.08 33.76 20.43
N SER A 208 -27.09 34.29 21.65
CA SER A 208 -26.84 35.72 21.84
C SER A 208 -25.40 36.08 21.43
N PRO A 209 -25.17 37.17 20.67
CA PRO A 209 -23.82 37.63 20.32
C PRO A 209 -22.99 38.07 21.53
N GLY A 210 -23.57 38.11 22.73
CA GLY A 210 -22.97 38.70 23.92
C GLY A 210 -23.20 40.21 23.92
N GLY A 211 -23.81 40.72 25.00
CA GLY A 211 -23.96 42.17 25.21
C GLY A 211 -22.68 42.77 25.79
N LYS A 212 -22.63 44.11 25.95
CA LYS A 212 -21.56 44.78 26.70
C LYS A 212 -21.40 44.12 28.08
N GLY A 213 -20.25 43.50 28.32
CA GLY A 213 -19.93 42.81 29.58
C GLY A 213 -20.45 41.37 29.72
N LYS A 214 -21.08 40.79 28.69
CA LYS A 214 -21.48 39.37 28.70
C LYS A 214 -20.73 38.61 27.61
N ALA A 215 -20.11 37.49 27.99
CA ALA A 215 -19.52 36.58 27.02
C ALA A 215 -20.59 36.09 26.03
N PRO A 216 -20.24 35.88 24.75
CA PRO A 216 -21.12 35.26 23.78
C PRO A 216 -21.65 33.93 24.30
N GLU A 217 -22.95 33.67 24.14
CA GLU A 217 -23.55 32.41 24.58
C GLU A 217 -22.99 31.28 23.74
N MET A 218 -22.33 30.31 24.38
CA MET A 218 -21.74 29.17 23.66
C MET A 218 -22.82 28.11 23.42
N PRO A 219 -22.86 27.49 22.24
CA PRO A 219 -23.78 26.38 22.02
C PRO A 219 -23.48 25.28 23.05
N HIS A 220 -24.52 24.54 23.42
CA HIS A 220 -24.36 23.41 24.34
C HIS A 220 -23.57 22.30 23.63
N ILE A 221 -22.25 22.42 23.65
CA ILE A 221 -21.34 21.39 23.15
C ILE A 221 -21.53 20.18 24.05
N ALA A 222 -21.92 19.04 23.47
CA ALA A 222 -22.14 17.81 24.20
C ALA A 222 -20.99 17.59 25.20
N ARG A 223 -21.32 17.44 26.49
CA ARG A 223 -20.36 17.32 27.61
C ARG A 223 -19.25 16.29 27.35
N HIS A 224 -19.52 15.34 26.48
CA HIS A 224 -18.59 14.28 26.15
C HIS A 224 -17.37 14.72 25.33
N ILE A 225 -17.36 15.89 24.69
CA ILE A 225 -16.20 16.40 23.92
C ILE A 225 -15.16 17.09 24.83
N GLN A 226 -15.55 17.46 26.06
CA GLN A 226 -14.69 18.26 26.94
C GLN A 226 -13.59 17.46 27.65
N HIS A 227 -13.79 16.17 27.95
CA HIS A 227 -12.92 15.41 28.86
C HIS A 227 -11.64 14.84 28.24
N TRP A 228 -11.46 14.91 26.91
CA TRP A 228 -10.32 14.26 26.24
C TRP A 228 -9.23 15.20 25.73
N ARG A 229 -9.45 16.52 25.74
CA ARG A 229 -8.47 17.47 25.22
C ARG A 229 -7.40 17.73 26.26
N ARG A 230 -6.14 17.38 25.95
CA ARG A 230 -4.97 17.75 26.77
C ARG A 230 -4.61 19.23 26.67
N PHE A 231 -5.03 19.91 25.60
CA PHE A 231 -4.71 21.31 25.35
C PHE A 231 -5.96 22.20 25.41
N PRO A 232 -5.85 23.41 26.00
CA PRO A 232 -6.93 24.39 25.98
C PRO A 232 -7.26 24.76 24.53
N ARG A 233 -8.54 25.06 24.28
CA ARG A 233 -9.00 25.44 22.94
C ARG A 233 -8.37 26.78 22.56
N PRO A 234 -7.75 26.90 21.37
CA PRO A 234 -7.43 28.21 20.84
C PRO A 234 -8.74 28.99 20.73
N THR A 235 -8.83 30.10 21.44
CA THR A 235 -10.01 30.96 21.42
C THR A 235 -10.01 31.89 20.21
N SER A 236 -8.84 32.12 19.60
CA SER A 236 -8.71 32.94 18.40
C SER A 236 -8.93 32.11 17.13
N ARG A 237 -9.52 32.76 16.11
CA ARG A 237 -9.67 32.16 14.77
C ARG A 237 -8.33 31.71 14.21
N TRP A 238 -7.32 32.57 14.28
CA TRP A 238 -5.96 32.26 13.83
C TRP A 238 -5.37 31.03 14.51
N GLY A 239 -5.48 30.93 15.83
CA GLY A 239 -5.00 29.77 16.58
C GLY A 239 -5.72 28.47 16.20
N SER A 240 -7.03 28.55 15.92
CA SER A 240 -7.80 27.40 15.45
C SER A 240 -7.40 26.99 14.02
N SER A 241 -7.27 27.95 13.11
CA SER A 241 -6.80 27.73 11.74
C SER A 241 -5.43 27.06 11.74
N LEU A 242 -4.45 27.61 12.47
CA LEU A 242 -3.11 27.02 12.56
C LEU A 242 -3.12 25.61 13.16
N ARG A 243 -3.96 25.37 14.16
CA ARG A 243 -4.13 24.02 14.73
C ARG A 243 -4.62 23.03 13.67
N HIS A 244 -5.61 23.41 12.87
CA HIS A 244 -6.14 22.55 11.82
C HIS A 244 -5.12 22.33 10.70
N LEU A 245 -4.42 23.38 10.27
CA LEU A 245 -3.33 23.27 9.29
C LEU A 245 -2.21 22.34 9.79
N TYR A 246 -1.76 22.52 11.04
CA TYR A 246 -0.76 21.64 11.66
C TYR A 246 -1.21 20.19 11.64
N LYS A 247 -2.46 19.91 12.04
CA LYS A 247 -3.00 18.56 12.03
C LYS A 247 -3.07 17.98 10.62
N THR A 248 -3.51 18.77 9.63
CA THR A 248 -3.53 18.36 8.22
C THR A 248 -2.14 17.95 7.77
N LEU A 249 -1.12 18.79 7.99
CA LEU A 249 0.25 18.50 7.59
C LEU A 249 0.82 17.28 8.32
N ALA A 250 0.64 17.19 9.64
CA ALA A 250 1.15 16.07 10.43
C ALA A 250 0.50 14.74 10.03
N LEU A 251 -0.82 14.72 9.87
CA LEU A 251 -1.54 13.52 9.42
C LEU A 251 -1.20 13.17 7.97
N TYR A 252 -1.06 14.18 7.09
CA TYR A 252 -0.61 13.97 5.72
C TYR A 252 0.73 13.25 5.71
N THR A 253 1.72 13.73 6.47
CA THR A 253 3.05 13.09 6.54
C THR A 253 2.97 11.66 7.05
N ILE A 254 2.21 11.41 8.12
CA ILE A 254 2.05 10.06 8.65
C ILE A 254 1.41 9.14 7.61
N MET A 255 0.35 9.60 6.95
CA MET A 255 -0.37 8.78 5.99
C MET A 255 0.42 8.52 4.74
N ASP A 256 1.12 9.52 4.23
CA ASP A 256 2.03 9.38 3.10
C ASP A 256 3.14 8.34 3.37
N ILE A 257 3.68 8.28 4.60
CA ILE A 257 4.59 7.22 5.03
C ILE A 257 3.90 5.85 5.03
N VAL A 258 2.71 5.73 5.63
CA VAL A 258 1.96 4.47 5.68
C VAL A 258 1.66 3.94 4.28
N PHE A 259 1.13 4.76 3.38
CA PHE A 259 0.85 4.35 2.00
C PHE A 259 2.12 4.06 1.20
N SER A 260 3.20 4.81 1.42
CA SER A 260 4.48 4.53 0.76
C SER A 260 5.09 3.21 1.23
N LEU A 261 4.93 2.85 2.51
CA LEU A 261 5.31 1.54 3.03
C LEU A 261 4.45 0.44 2.40
N THR A 262 3.14 0.61 2.37
CA THR A 262 2.23 -0.36 1.75
C THR A 262 2.56 -0.56 0.27
N ARG A 263 2.87 0.50 -0.47
CA ARG A 263 3.35 0.40 -1.86
C ARG A 263 4.71 -0.28 -1.95
N ALA A 264 5.64 -0.01 -1.04
CA ALA A 264 6.97 -0.60 -1.07
C ALA A 264 6.97 -2.11 -0.75
N ILE A 265 5.97 -2.61 -0.02
CA ILE A 265 5.71 -4.06 0.17
C ILE A 265 5.37 -4.77 -1.15
N GLY A 266 5.03 -3.99 -2.19
CA GLY A 266 4.91 -4.46 -3.55
C GLY A 266 3.46 -4.34 -4.02
N PRO A 267 3.13 -3.42 -4.95
CA PRO A 267 1.80 -3.39 -5.55
C PRO A 267 1.45 -4.71 -6.26
N HIS A 268 2.47 -5.48 -6.66
CA HIS A 268 2.32 -6.84 -7.17
C HIS A 268 1.76 -7.84 -6.15
N ALA A 269 2.02 -7.65 -4.86
CA ALA A 269 1.68 -8.65 -3.85
C ALA A 269 0.32 -8.36 -3.21
N ILE A 270 -0.09 -7.09 -3.15
CA ILE A 270 -1.26 -6.65 -2.38
C ILE A 270 -2.35 -5.96 -3.22
N ALA A 271 -2.21 -5.93 -4.55
CA ALA A 271 -3.23 -5.37 -5.42
C ALA A 271 -3.27 -6.00 -6.83
N PRO A 272 -4.45 -6.07 -7.47
CA PRO A 272 -4.56 -6.59 -8.84
C PRO A 272 -3.97 -5.66 -9.92
N PRO A 273 -3.44 -6.18 -11.04
CA PRO A 273 -3.49 -7.58 -11.44
C PRO A 273 -2.50 -8.49 -10.70
N GLY A 274 -1.49 -7.93 -10.01
CA GLY A 274 -0.45 -8.72 -9.36
C GLY A 274 -0.94 -9.70 -8.28
N GLY A 275 -1.99 -9.34 -7.54
CA GLY A 275 -2.61 -10.21 -6.55
C GLY A 275 -3.64 -11.21 -7.10
N LEU A 276 -3.96 -11.19 -8.40
CA LEU A 276 -4.95 -12.13 -8.98
C LEU A 276 -4.54 -13.60 -8.82
N PRO A 277 -3.27 -14.00 -9.07
CA PRO A 277 -2.84 -15.37 -8.81
C PRO A 277 -3.03 -15.78 -7.34
N LEU A 278 -2.85 -14.85 -6.40
CA LEU A 278 -3.08 -15.10 -4.97
C LEU A 278 -4.58 -15.29 -4.68
N ILE A 279 -5.47 -14.55 -5.34
CA ILE A 279 -6.92 -14.74 -5.24
C ILE A 279 -7.31 -16.11 -5.81
N GLU A 280 -6.79 -16.49 -6.98
CA GLU A 280 -7.11 -17.77 -7.61
C GLU A 280 -6.63 -18.97 -6.77
N LYS A 281 -5.42 -18.87 -6.20
CA LYS A 281 -4.80 -19.95 -5.41
C LYS A 281 -5.31 -20.02 -3.97
N TYR A 282 -5.51 -18.87 -3.31
CA TYR A 282 -5.81 -18.80 -1.87
C TYR A 282 -7.19 -18.22 -1.55
N GLY A 283 -7.99 -17.87 -2.58
CA GLY A 283 -9.29 -17.24 -2.43
C GLY A 283 -9.24 -15.74 -2.12
N HIS A 284 -8.14 -15.23 -1.56
CA HIS A 284 -7.94 -13.83 -1.15
C HIS A 284 -6.48 -13.40 -1.26
N ILE A 285 -6.23 -12.13 -1.61
CA ILE A 285 -4.88 -11.55 -1.68
C ILE A 285 -4.19 -11.65 -0.33
N MET A 286 -4.87 -11.24 0.75
CA MET A 286 -4.26 -11.20 2.07
C MET A 286 -3.92 -12.60 2.62
N ALA A 287 -4.64 -13.65 2.19
CA ALA A 287 -4.33 -15.02 2.56
C ALA A 287 -3.08 -15.52 1.81
N GLY A 288 -3.04 -15.32 0.49
CA GLY A 288 -1.87 -15.68 -0.32
C GLY A 288 -0.63 -14.89 0.07
N TRP A 289 -0.77 -13.59 0.31
CA TRP A 289 0.31 -12.74 0.78
C TRP A 289 0.90 -13.24 2.10
N LEU A 290 0.06 -13.63 3.07
CA LEU A 290 0.57 -14.22 4.32
C LEU A 290 1.22 -15.58 4.10
N ALA A 291 0.67 -16.42 3.22
CA ALA A 291 1.24 -17.74 2.93
C ALA A 291 2.63 -17.61 2.30
N GLU A 292 2.78 -16.70 1.34
CA GLU A 292 3.97 -16.55 0.51
C GLU A 292 4.91 -15.42 0.97
N SER A 293 4.65 -14.76 2.11
CA SER A 293 5.53 -13.69 2.61
C SER A 293 6.02 -13.90 4.04
N GLU A 294 7.31 -13.67 4.27
CA GLU A 294 7.93 -13.66 5.60
C GLU A 294 8.27 -12.24 6.03
N GLY A 295 7.75 -11.83 7.18
CA GLY A 295 8.10 -10.56 7.79
C GLY A 295 9.33 -10.71 8.69
N VAL A 296 10.23 -9.73 8.66
CA VAL A 296 11.42 -9.70 9.51
C VAL A 296 11.56 -8.32 10.13
N LEU A 297 11.61 -8.25 11.47
CA LEU A 297 11.94 -7.04 12.20
C LEU A 297 13.45 -6.84 12.26
N PHE A 298 13.87 -5.58 12.09
CA PHE A 298 15.26 -5.15 12.13
C PHE A 298 16.17 -5.98 11.20
N PRO A 299 15.90 -6.01 9.89
CA PRO A 299 16.59 -6.88 8.93
C PRO A 299 18.10 -6.60 8.83
N SER A 300 18.53 -5.35 9.10
CA SER A 300 19.94 -4.97 9.14
C SER A 300 20.67 -5.37 10.43
N THR A 301 19.96 -5.81 11.47
CA THR A 301 20.57 -6.13 12.78
C THR A 301 20.08 -7.47 13.35
N LEU A 302 18.90 -7.51 13.98
CA LEU A 302 18.43 -8.66 14.76
C LEU A 302 17.74 -9.74 13.91
N ARG A 303 17.20 -9.38 12.74
CA ARG A 303 16.48 -10.28 11.83
C ARG A 303 15.43 -11.16 12.53
N LEU A 304 14.60 -10.56 13.39
CA LEU A 304 13.59 -11.31 14.14
C LEU A 304 12.41 -11.66 13.23
N PRO A 305 12.14 -12.96 12.95
CA PRO A 305 11.02 -13.34 12.12
C PRO A 305 9.70 -12.97 12.80
N LEU A 306 8.79 -12.36 12.04
CA LEU A 306 7.47 -12.00 12.50
C LEU A 306 6.53 -13.18 12.34
N PRO A 307 5.77 -13.53 13.40
CA PRO A 307 4.76 -14.56 13.27
C PRO A 307 3.65 -14.08 12.34
N LYS A 308 3.10 -14.99 11.52
CA LYS A 308 2.09 -14.70 10.50
C LYS A 308 0.85 -14.00 11.07
N TRP A 309 0.41 -14.36 12.28
CA TRP A 309 -0.72 -13.70 12.93
C TRP A 309 -0.48 -12.21 13.16
N LEU A 310 0.76 -11.81 13.44
CA LEU A 310 1.11 -10.41 13.67
C LEU A 310 1.17 -9.64 12.34
N MET A 311 1.72 -10.26 11.29
CA MET A 311 1.64 -9.73 9.92
C MET A 311 0.18 -9.53 9.48
N SER A 312 -0.68 -10.50 9.77
CA SER A 312 -2.12 -10.45 9.51
C SER A 312 -2.75 -9.26 10.20
N THR A 313 -2.52 -9.11 11.51
CA THR A 313 -3.05 -7.98 12.29
C THR A 313 -2.57 -6.64 11.73
N PHE A 314 -1.30 -6.52 11.34
CA PHE A 314 -0.81 -5.28 10.72
C PHE A 314 -1.54 -4.97 9.41
N MET A 315 -1.70 -5.95 8.52
CA MET A 315 -2.44 -5.75 7.27
C MET A 315 -3.91 -5.41 7.50
N GLU A 316 -4.56 -6.02 8.48
CA GLU A 316 -5.95 -5.72 8.85
C GLU A 316 -6.11 -4.31 9.44
N LEU A 317 -5.09 -3.79 10.12
CA LEU A 317 -5.11 -2.44 10.68
C LEU A 317 -4.80 -1.35 9.64
N ILE A 318 -4.12 -1.66 8.54
CA ILE A 318 -3.76 -0.67 7.52
C ILE A 318 -5.01 0.01 6.93
N PRO A 319 -6.03 -0.69 6.39
CA PRO A 319 -7.20 -0.04 5.80
C PRO A 319 -7.97 0.89 6.76
N PRO A 320 -8.32 0.52 8.01
CA PRO A 320 -8.98 1.45 8.91
C PRO A 320 -8.06 2.62 9.33
N LEU A 321 -6.75 2.42 9.49
CA LEU A 321 -5.82 3.53 9.73
C LEU A 321 -5.74 4.48 8.51
N ALA A 322 -5.75 3.92 7.30
CA ALA A 322 -5.83 4.63 6.03
C ALA A 322 -7.06 5.54 5.97
N ILE A 323 -8.24 4.95 6.16
CA ILE A 323 -9.51 5.66 6.18
C ILE A 323 -9.53 6.74 7.27
N TRP A 324 -9.09 6.40 8.48
CA TRP A 324 -9.04 7.36 9.59
C TRP A 324 -8.15 8.55 9.27
N GLY A 325 -6.88 8.29 8.93
CA GLY A 325 -5.92 9.34 8.68
C GLY A 325 -6.30 10.20 7.48
N PHE A 326 -6.66 9.59 6.36
CA PHE A 326 -7.00 10.29 5.13
C PHE A 326 -8.24 11.19 5.28
N LEU A 327 -9.34 10.67 5.85
CA LEU A 327 -10.53 11.49 6.09
C LEU A 327 -10.25 12.60 7.13
N SER A 328 -9.36 12.36 8.08
CA SER A 328 -8.94 13.39 9.05
C SER A 328 -8.09 14.49 8.40
N VAL A 329 -7.21 14.16 7.44
CA VAL A 329 -6.45 15.13 6.64
C VAL A 329 -7.41 16.08 5.93
N TRP A 330 -8.36 15.53 5.17
CA TRP A 330 -9.36 16.31 4.43
C TRP A 330 -10.25 17.13 5.35
N TYR A 331 -10.75 16.52 6.43
CA TYR A 331 -11.58 17.22 7.39
C TYR A 331 -10.87 18.45 7.97
N HIS A 332 -9.63 18.30 8.42
CA HIS A 332 -8.86 19.41 8.96
C HIS A 332 -8.43 20.42 7.91
N PHE A 333 -8.22 19.99 6.66
CA PHE A 333 -7.92 20.90 5.56
C PHE A 333 -9.12 21.80 5.26
N VAL A 334 -10.31 21.21 5.10
CA VAL A 334 -11.56 21.97 4.89
C VAL A 334 -11.86 22.85 6.11
N ALA A 335 -11.67 22.35 7.34
CA ALA A 335 -11.81 23.15 8.56
C ALA A 335 -10.91 24.39 8.56
N PHE A 336 -9.65 24.21 8.16
CA PHE A 336 -8.69 25.30 8.03
C PHE A 336 -9.21 26.36 7.04
N LEU A 337 -9.60 25.96 5.82
CA LEU A 337 -10.13 26.87 4.80
C LEU A 337 -11.39 27.61 5.28
N CYS A 338 -12.35 26.89 5.86
CA CYS A 338 -13.59 27.47 6.37
C CYS A 338 -13.34 28.47 7.51
N ILE A 339 -12.52 28.14 8.50
CA ILE A 339 -12.22 29.06 9.61
C ILE A 339 -11.37 30.25 9.12
N ALA A 340 -10.36 30.00 8.28
CA ALA A 340 -9.47 31.04 7.76
C ALA A 340 -10.21 32.05 6.87
N SER A 341 -11.25 31.62 6.15
CA SER A 341 -12.11 32.52 5.37
C SER A 341 -12.86 33.57 6.21
N GLY A 342 -12.99 33.34 7.52
CA GLY A 342 -13.70 34.22 8.44
C GLY A 342 -15.23 34.05 8.46
N TYR A 343 -15.78 33.16 7.61
CA TYR A 343 -17.21 32.86 7.55
C TYR A 343 -17.67 31.83 8.60
N TRP A 344 -16.80 30.91 9.02
CA TRP A 344 -17.11 29.90 10.04
C TRP A 344 -16.46 30.22 11.38
N GLU A 345 -17.21 29.96 12.45
CA GLU A 345 -16.72 30.03 13.81
C GLU A 345 -15.82 28.81 14.14
N PRO A 346 -14.71 28.99 14.88
CA PRO A 346 -13.82 27.90 15.27
C PRO A 346 -14.52 26.71 15.96
N GLU A 347 -15.57 26.99 16.73
CA GLU A 347 -16.30 25.99 17.52
C GLU A 347 -17.06 24.98 16.65
N VAL A 348 -17.36 25.35 15.42
CA VAL A 348 -18.16 24.58 14.47
C VAL A 348 -17.35 23.42 13.89
N TRP A 349 -16.04 23.62 13.77
CA TRP A 349 -15.07 22.64 13.30
C TRP A 349 -14.29 21.97 14.43
N ASP A 350 -14.81 22.10 15.66
CA ASP A 350 -14.09 21.69 16.84
C ASP A 350 -14.29 20.20 17.14
N ILE A 351 -15.48 19.64 16.89
CA ILE A 351 -15.68 18.18 16.89
C ILE A 351 -14.77 17.61 15.80
N ASP A 352 -14.23 16.42 15.99
CA ASP A 352 -13.45 15.75 14.96
C ASP A 352 -14.35 14.72 14.26
N VAL A 353 -14.01 14.33 13.03
CA VAL A 353 -14.71 13.22 12.36
C VAL A 353 -14.45 11.90 13.11
N PHE A 354 -13.32 11.85 13.83
CA PHE A 354 -12.89 10.73 14.67
C PHE A 354 -12.51 11.18 16.08
N ASP A 355 -13.22 10.68 17.10
CA ASP A 355 -12.90 10.95 18.52
C ASP A 355 -12.01 9.84 19.09
N ALA A 356 -10.72 9.83 18.74
CA ALA A 356 -9.72 8.86 19.22
C ALA A 356 -10.23 7.39 19.22
N PRO A 357 -10.47 6.78 18.04
CA PRO A 357 -11.06 5.45 17.89
C PRO A 357 -10.39 4.37 18.74
N LEU A 358 -9.05 4.40 18.83
CA LEU A 358 -8.23 3.45 19.59
C LEU A 358 -8.56 3.39 21.09
N LYS A 359 -9.22 4.41 21.64
CA LYS A 359 -9.65 4.48 23.06
C LYS A 359 -11.06 3.94 23.28
N SER A 360 -11.64 3.27 22.29
CA SER A 360 -12.94 2.61 22.44
C SER A 360 -12.84 1.45 23.41
N THR A 361 -13.74 1.41 24.39
CA THR A 361 -13.90 0.29 25.32
C THR A 361 -15.21 -0.47 25.08
N SER A 362 -15.89 -0.18 23.99
CA SER A 362 -17.10 -0.87 23.54
C SER A 362 -17.29 -0.60 22.03
N LEU A 363 -17.93 -1.53 21.33
CA LEU A 363 -18.31 -1.38 19.91
C LEU A 363 -19.31 -0.24 19.73
N MET A 364 -20.29 -0.11 20.63
CA MET A 364 -21.20 1.04 20.62
C MET A 364 -20.46 2.38 20.76
N GLN A 365 -19.38 2.41 21.55
CA GLN A 365 -18.55 3.61 21.69
C GLN A 365 -17.72 3.86 20.42
N LEU A 366 -17.15 2.81 19.82
CA LEU A 366 -16.38 2.90 18.58
C LEU A 366 -17.25 3.49 17.47
N TRP A 367 -18.32 2.79 17.09
CA TRP A 367 -19.17 3.15 15.95
C TRP A 367 -20.09 4.33 16.24
N GLY A 368 -20.65 4.39 17.45
CA GLY A 368 -21.64 5.42 17.80
C GLY A 368 -21.03 6.77 18.15
N ARG A 369 -19.72 6.87 18.40
CA ARG A 369 -19.12 8.11 18.90
C ARG A 369 -17.70 8.40 18.40
N ARG A 370 -16.87 7.40 18.16
CA ARG A 370 -15.45 7.62 17.90
C ARG A 370 -15.07 7.46 16.42
N TRP A 371 -15.86 6.75 15.63
CA TRP A 371 -15.64 6.48 14.22
C TRP A 371 -16.65 7.22 13.33
N HIS A 372 -16.22 7.77 12.20
CA HIS A 372 -17.06 8.38 11.15
C HIS A 372 -18.29 9.16 11.65
N GLN A 373 -18.09 10.19 12.47
CA GLN A 373 -19.22 10.91 13.06
C GLN A 373 -20.13 11.63 12.04
N VAL A 374 -19.65 11.80 10.80
CA VAL A 374 -20.39 12.39 9.68
C VAL A 374 -21.60 11.53 9.30
N PHE A 375 -21.45 10.20 9.20
CA PHE A 375 -22.52 9.32 8.70
C PHE A 375 -23.57 8.95 9.75
N ARG A 376 -23.25 9.16 11.04
CA ARG A 376 -24.07 8.69 12.17
C ARG A 376 -25.53 9.10 12.05
N HIS A 377 -25.80 10.39 11.83
CA HIS A 377 -27.17 10.90 11.75
C HIS A 377 -27.91 10.33 10.56
N THR A 378 -27.26 10.22 9.40
CA THR A 378 -27.88 9.66 8.20
C THR A 378 -28.34 8.22 8.39
N PHE A 379 -27.55 7.40 9.08
CA PHE A 379 -27.95 6.02 9.35
C PHE A 379 -29.08 5.92 10.38
N VAL A 380 -29.10 6.80 11.39
CA VAL A 380 -30.21 6.91 12.34
C VAL A 380 -31.48 7.34 11.61
N ASP A 381 -31.44 8.40 10.81
CA ASP A 381 -32.57 8.91 10.02
C ASP A 381 -33.15 7.82 9.12
N ALA A 382 -32.30 7.11 8.39
CA ALA A 382 -32.70 6.02 7.49
C ALA A 382 -33.37 4.87 8.25
N THR A 383 -32.78 4.50 9.39
CA THR A 383 -33.31 3.43 10.26
C THR A 383 -34.66 3.80 10.86
N GLU A 384 -34.78 4.98 11.46
CA GLU A 384 -36.04 5.45 12.03
C GLU A 384 -37.12 5.58 10.96
N SER A 385 -36.76 6.04 9.75
CA SER A 385 -37.69 6.15 8.64
C SER A 385 -38.26 4.79 8.24
N VAL A 386 -37.41 3.78 8.08
CA VAL A 386 -37.87 2.40 7.77
C VAL A 386 -38.70 1.83 8.91
N LEU A 387 -38.25 1.96 10.16
CA LEU A 387 -39.00 1.47 11.31
C LEU A 387 -40.41 2.10 11.37
N ARG A 388 -40.54 3.40 11.09
CA ARG A 388 -41.82 4.10 11.05
C ARG A 388 -42.69 3.67 9.86
N ILE A 389 -42.13 3.60 8.65
CA ILE A 389 -42.86 3.24 7.43
C ILE A 389 -43.45 1.82 7.55
N PHE A 390 -42.67 0.87 8.06
CA PHE A 390 -43.09 -0.52 8.20
C PHE A 390 -43.73 -0.85 9.56
N HIS A 391 -43.97 0.17 10.41
CA HIS A 391 -44.53 0.00 11.75
C HIS A 391 -43.78 -1.03 12.62
N LEU A 392 -42.47 -1.12 12.44
CA LEU A 392 -41.61 -2.01 13.21
C LEU A 392 -41.28 -1.38 14.57
N PRO A 393 -41.21 -2.18 15.65
CA PRO A 393 -40.85 -1.65 16.96
C PRO A 393 -39.43 -1.09 16.94
N ASN A 394 -39.19 0.09 17.53
CA ASN A 394 -37.84 0.62 17.72
C ASN A 394 -37.19 -0.04 18.95
N ASN A 395 -36.60 -1.21 18.75
CA ASN A 395 -35.92 -1.97 19.81
C ASN A 395 -34.56 -2.48 19.33
N LEU A 396 -33.82 -3.17 20.20
CA LEU A 396 -32.45 -3.62 19.90
C LEU A 396 -32.37 -4.55 18.68
N VAL A 397 -33.39 -5.41 18.51
CA VAL A 397 -33.41 -6.46 17.49
C VAL A 397 -33.66 -5.89 16.11
N THR A 398 -34.35 -4.75 16.01
CA THR A 398 -34.69 -4.12 14.73
C THR A 398 -33.75 -2.95 14.43
N PHE A 399 -33.42 -2.13 15.42
CA PHE A 399 -32.65 -0.90 15.22
C PHE A 399 -31.20 -1.17 14.80
N TYR A 400 -30.47 -2.03 15.52
CA TYR A 400 -29.06 -2.28 15.21
C TYR A 400 -28.86 -3.03 13.89
N PRO A 401 -29.62 -4.08 13.55
CA PRO A 401 -29.49 -4.69 12.24
C PRO A 401 -29.77 -3.71 11.10
N LEU A 402 -30.79 -2.85 11.21
CA LEU A 402 -31.12 -1.88 10.18
C LEU A 402 -30.07 -0.76 10.03
N ILE A 403 -29.58 -0.19 11.14
CA ILE A 403 -28.58 0.89 11.05
C ILE A 403 -27.28 0.40 10.41
N TYR A 404 -26.89 -0.83 10.71
CA TYR A 404 -25.70 -1.43 10.11
C TYR A 404 -25.96 -2.00 8.71
N LEU A 405 -27.19 -2.39 8.37
CA LEU A 405 -27.58 -2.67 6.99
C LEU A 405 -27.38 -1.43 6.12
N PHE A 406 -27.85 -0.25 6.56
CA PHE A 406 -27.63 1.00 5.83
C PHE A 406 -26.15 1.39 5.77
N SER A 407 -25.39 1.14 6.84
CA SER A 407 -23.94 1.36 6.82
C SER A 407 -23.25 0.45 5.80
N GLY A 408 -23.61 -0.84 5.76
CA GLY A 408 -23.07 -1.79 4.78
C GLY A 408 -23.44 -1.39 3.35
N LEU A 409 -24.72 -1.06 3.11
CA LEU A 409 -25.19 -0.61 1.81
C LEU A 409 -24.45 0.65 1.34
N LEU A 410 -24.21 1.63 2.22
CA LEU A 410 -23.46 2.83 1.85
C LEU A 410 -22.05 2.48 1.35
N HIS A 411 -21.32 1.64 2.07
CA HIS A 411 -19.95 1.29 1.70
C HIS A 411 -19.91 0.45 0.45
N ALA A 412 -20.73 -0.61 0.42
CA ALA A 412 -20.83 -1.47 -0.73
C ALA A 412 -21.18 -0.62 -1.96
N MET A 413 -22.32 0.08 -1.97
CA MET A 413 -22.74 0.92 -3.11
C MET A 413 -21.74 2.01 -3.49
N GLY A 414 -20.97 2.53 -2.53
CA GLY A 414 -19.88 3.46 -2.76
C GLY A 414 -18.72 2.86 -3.54
N GLU A 415 -18.61 1.54 -3.58
CA GLU A 415 -17.56 0.79 -4.27
C GLU A 415 -18.03 0.21 -5.62
N ILE A 416 -19.27 0.49 -6.07
CA ILE A 416 -19.78 -0.05 -7.35
C ILE A 416 -19.01 0.48 -8.57
N THR A 417 -18.31 1.60 -8.44
CA THR A 417 -17.44 2.13 -9.49
C THR A 417 -15.98 1.69 -9.32
N ALA A 418 -15.66 0.81 -8.37
CA ALA A 418 -14.31 0.26 -8.24
C ALA A 418 -14.03 -0.78 -9.34
N ASP A 419 -12.76 -0.89 -9.74
CA ASP A 419 -12.24 -2.04 -10.49
C ASP A 419 -10.81 -2.31 -10.00
N PRO A 420 -10.50 -3.51 -9.50
CA PRO A 420 -11.46 -4.59 -9.25
C PRO A 420 -12.46 -4.23 -8.16
N VAL A 421 -13.62 -4.88 -8.24
CA VAL A 421 -14.71 -4.65 -7.31
C VAL A 421 -14.46 -5.37 -5.99
N PRO A 422 -14.67 -4.72 -4.84
CA PRO A 422 -14.76 -5.41 -3.55
C PRO A 422 -15.87 -6.45 -3.55
N ARG A 423 -15.66 -7.55 -2.82
CA ARG A 423 -16.73 -8.54 -2.60
C ARG A 423 -17.85 -7.92 -1.76
N PHE A 424 -18.98 -7.65 -2.40
CA PHE A 424 -20.19 -7.09 -1.76
C PHE A 424 -20.55 -7.82 -0.47
N SER A 425 -20.50 -9.16 -0.51
CA SER A 425 -20.84 -10.03 0.61
C SER A 425 -20.00 -9.77 1.86
N HIS A 426 -18.71 -9.53 1.68
CA HIS A 426 -17.77 -9.35 2.79
C HIS A 426 -17.96 -8.01 3.48
N VAL A 427 -18.12 -6.94 2.69
CA VAL A 427 -18.41 -5.59 3.22
C VAL A 427 -19.74 -5.61 3.98
N MET A 428 -20.80 -6.20 3.40
CA MET A 428 -22.09 -6.32 4.06
C MET A 428 -22.00 -7.14 5.36
N ALA A 429 -21.33 -8.29 5.33
CA ALA A 429 -21.17 -9.15 6.50
C ALA A 429 -20.45 -8.44 7.65
N PHE A 430 -19.38 -7.69 7.35
CA PHE A 430 -18.66 -6.90 8.35
C PHE A 430 -19.57 -5.93 9.13
N PHE A 431 -20.37 -5.13 8.41
CA PHE A 431 -21.26 -4.18 9.05
C PHE A 431 -22.39 -4.88 9.81
N MET A 432 -23.01 -5.90 9.22
CA MET A 432 -24.07 -6.67 9.89
C MET A 432 -23.56 -7.32 11.19
N LEU A 433 -22.37 -7.91 11.17
CA LEU A 433 -21.71 -8.44 12.36
C LEU A 433 -21.42 -7.35 13.39
N SER A 434 -21.06 -6.13 12.98
CA SER A 434 -20.92 -5.00 13.90
C SER A 434 -22.23 -4.66 14.63
N GLY A 435 -23.38 -4.81 13.95
CA GLY A 435 -24.71 -4.70 14.56
C GLY A 435 -25.01 -5.80 15.57
N VAL A 436 -24.61 -7.04 15.28
CA VAL A 436 -24.67 -8.16 16.23
C VAL A 436 -23.79 -7.88 17.45
N GLY A 437 -22.55 -7.45 17.24
CA GLY A 437 -21.62 -7.11 18.32
C GLY A 437 -22.19 -6.03 19.26
N CYS A 438 -22.74 -4.94 18.72
CA CYS A 438 -23.42 -3.92 19.52
C CYS A 438 -24.64 -4.49 20.29
N SER A 439 -25.42 -5.36 19.66
CA SER A 439 -26.58 -6.00 20.30
C SER A 439 -26.16 -6.90 21.46
N LEU A 440 -25.05 -7.63 21.31
CA LEU A 440 -24.44 -8.45 22.36
C LEU A 440 -23.96 -7.62 23.55
N GLU A 441 -23.36 -6.44 23.33
CA GLU A 441 -22.96 -5.54 24.43
C GLU A 441 -24.17 -5.15 25.31
N ILE A 442 -25.32 -4.89 24.67
CA ILE A 442 -26.53 -4.49 25.37
C ILE A 442 -27.19 -5.69 26.04
N ALA A 443 -27.20 -6.85 25.38
CA ALA A 443 -27.68 -8.09 25.96
C ALA A 443 -26.87 -8.49 27.19
N ALA A 444 -25.54 -8.44 27.13
CA ALA A 444 -24.64 -8.69 28.26
C ALA A 444 -24.94 -7.74 29.43
N LYS A 445 -25.17 -6.46 29.15
CA LYS A 445 -25.58 -5.49 30.18
C LYS A 445 -26.93 -5.83 30.81
N ARG A 446 -27.91 -6.29 30.01
CA ARG A 446 -29.28 -6.58 30.50
C ARG A 446 -29.37 -7.92 31.24
N ILE A 447 -28.69 -8.95 30.73
CA ILE A 447 -28.77 -10.32 31.24
C ILE A 447 -27.77 -10.53 32.36
N LEU A 448 -26.51 -10.11 32.16
CA LEU A 448 -25.41 -10.38 33.09
C LEU A 448 -25.10 -9.18 34.00
N GLY A 449 -25.68 -8.01 33.74
CA GLY A 449 -25.32 -6.77 34.44
C GLY A 449 -23.92 -6.23 34.07
N ILE A 450 -23.22 -6.87 33.14
CA ILE A 450 -21.85 -6.53 32.75
C ILE A 450 -21.88 -5.42 31.71
N ARG A 451 -21.24 -4.28 32.01
CA ARG A 451 -21.03 -3.22 31.03
C ARG A 451 -19.68 -3.41 30.36
N THR A 452 -19.64 -3.43 29.02
CA THR A 452 -18.40 -3.39 28.24
C THR A 452 -17.72 -2.03 28.42
N ARG A 453 -16.71 -1.97 29.30
CA ARG A 453 -15.94 -0.77 29.60
C ARG A 453 -14.55 -1.13 30.13
N GLY A 454 -13.67 -0.13 30.22
CA GLY A 454 -12.32 -0.30 30.75
C GLY A 454 -11.48 -1.25 29.90
N LEU A 455 -10.53 -1.96 30.52
CA LEU A 455 -9.62 -2.86 29.81
C LEU A 455 -10.35 -4.05 29.18
N LEU A 456 -11.29 -4.69 29.88
CA LEU A 456 -12.05 -5.83 29.33
C LEU A 456 -12.90 -5.42 28.13
N GLY A 457 -13.56 -4.26 28.20
CA GLY A 457 -14.31 -3.73 27.07
C GLY A 457 -13.41 -3.29 25.91
N TRP A 458 -12.21 -2.78 26.21
CA TRP A 458 -11.20 -2.49 25.20
C TRP A 458 -10.75 -3.77 24.49
N CYS A 459 -10.38 -4.81 25.23
CA CYS A 459 -10.05 -6.12 24.64
C CYS A 459 -11.22 -6.65 23.81
N TRP A 460 -12.44 -6.66 24.34
CA TRP A 460 -13.64 -7.06 23.58
C TRP A 460 -13.78 -6.31 22.24
N THR A 461 -13.63 -4.99 22.27
CA THR A 461 -13.76 -4.15 21.07
C THR A 461 -12.72 -4.50 20.02
N TRP A 462 -11.45 -4.60 20.41
CA TRP A 462 -10.36 -4.86 19.47
C TRP A 462 -10.24 -6.32 19.06
N THR A 463 -10.63 -7.25 19.92
CA THR A 463 -10.81 -8.66 19.57
C THR A 463 -11.91 -8.79 18.51
N TRP A 464 -13.09 -8.19 18.73
CA TRP A 464 -14.17 -8.20 17.75
C TRP A 464 -13.78 -7.54 16.42
N THR A 465 -13.10 -6.40 16.47
CA THR A 465 -12.74 -5.63 15.27
C THR A 465 -11.50 -6.16 14.55
N ALA A 466 -10.51 -6.70 15.25
CA ALA A 466 -9.17 -6.97 14.70
C ALA A 466 -8.57 -8.35 15.04
N VAL A 467 -9.08 -9.11 16.02
CA VAL A 467 -8.38 -10.32 16.50
C VAL A 467 -9.36 -11.42 16.94
N THR A 468 -9.61 -12.42 16.09
CA THR A 468 -10.02 -13.81 16.41
C THR A 468 -10.15 -14.68 15.15
N GLY A 469 -9.07 -15.37 14.77
CA GLY A 469 -9.10 -16.50 13.83
C GLY A 469 -8.73 -16.17 12.38
N GLU A 470 -8.18 -17.16 11.67
CA GLU A 470 -7.58 -17.02 10.33
C GLU A 470 -8.57 -16.63 9.21
N GLU A 471 -9.88 -16.90 9.39
CA GLU A 471 -10.87 -16.67 8.31
C GLU A 471 -12.13 -15.91 8.74
N LEU A 472 -12.39 -15.74 10.04
CA LEU A 472 -13.73 -15.42 10.54
C LEU A 472 -13.87 -14.09 11.30
N THR A 473 -12.82 -13.26 11.37
CA THR A 473 -12.98 -11.94 11.99
C THR A 473 -13.73 -10.98 11.06
N PRO A 474 -14.63 -10.15 11.60
CA PRO A 474 -15.20 -9.03 10.85
C PRO A 474 -14.10 -8.18 10.18
N GLY A 475 -13.01 -7.90 10.89
CA GLY A 475 -11.86 -7.14 10.38
C GLY A 475 -11.23 -7.76 9.12
N ARG A 476 -11.01 -9.08 9.13
CA ARG A 476 -10.47 -9.83 7.98
C ARG A 476 -11.40 -9.77 6.78
N LEU A 477 -12.72 -9.89 6.98
CA LEU A 477 -13.70 -9.83 5.89
C LEU A 477 -13.59 -8.50 5.14
N VAL A 478 -13.61 -7.38 5.86
CA VAL A 478 -13.55 -6.05 5.23
C VAL A 478 -12.14 -5.75 4.69
N ALA A 479 -11.09 -6.19 5.38
CA ALA A 479 -9.72 -6.05 4.89
C ALA A 479 -9.51 -6.84 3.59
N ASN A 480 -9.99 -8.09 3.50
CA ASN A 480 -9.98 -8.87 2.27
C ASN A 480 -10.74 -8.14 1.17
N ALA A 481 -11.98 -7.71 1.43
CA ALA A 481 -12.78 -7.02 0.42
C ALA A 481 -12.06 -5.79 -0.16
N TRP A 482 -11.40 -5.02 0.69
CA TRP A 482 -10.72 -3.79 0.31
C TRP A 482 -9.35 -4.03 -0.32
N ILE A 483 -8.56 -4.97 0.19
CA ILE A 483 -7.25 -5.33 -0.38
C ILE A 483 -7.45 -6.02 -1.72
N ASP A 484 -8.41 -6.95 -1.84
CA ASP A 484 -8.77 -7.62 -3.10
C ASP A 484 -9.21 -6.62 -4.17
N ALA A 485 -9.84 -5.50 -3.78
CA ALA A 485 -10.19 -4.39 -4.66
C ALA A 485 -9.02 -3.44 -4.97
N GLY A 486 -7.82 -3.72 -4.46
CA GLY A 486 -6.64 -2.88 -4.66
C GLY A 486 -6.58 -1.64 -3.77
N MET A 487 -7.47 -1.46 -2.80
CA MET A 487 -7.45 -0.28 -1.94
C MET A 487 -6.19 -0.18 -1.06
N GLY A 488 -5.56 -1.31 -0.79
CA GLY A 488 -4.27 -1.35 -0.08
C GLY A 488 -3.15 -0.63 -0.84
N ALA A 489 -3.15 -0.68 -2.17
CA ALA A 489 -2.07 -0.12 -3.00
C ALA A 489 -2.36 1.27 -3.58
N CYS A 490 -3.54 1.85 -3.30
CA CYS A 490 -3.87 3.18 -3.82
C CYS A 490 -2.87 4.25 -3.37
N SER A 491 -2.54 5.17 -4.28
CA SER A 491 -1.84 6.40 -3.92
C SER A 491 -2.84 7.54 -3.73
N PHE A 492 -3.17 7.83 -2.47
CA PHE A 492 -3.87 9.08 -2.11
C PHE A 492 -2.96 10.30 -2.14
N PHE A 493 -1.65 10.07 -2.18
CA PHE A 493 -0.61 11.09 -2.02
C PHE A 493 0.25 11.14 -3.30
N PRO A 494 0.80 12.33 -3.64
CA PRO A 494 1.73 12.47 -4.75
C PRO A 494 2.95 11.56 -4.62
N ASP A 495 3.51 11.14 -5.76
CA ASP A 495 4.71 10.30 -5.84
C ASP A 495 6.02 11.04 -5.53
N GLN A 496 5.99 12.05 -4.69
CA GLN A 496 7.18 12.77 -4.22
C GLN A 496 7.04 13.18 -2.75
N GLY A 497 6.17 12.47 -2.02
CA GLY A 497 5.92 12.70 -0.61
C GLY A 497 7.09 12.26 0.29
N VAL A 498 7.05 12.71 1.54
CA VAL A 498 8.01 12.34 2.60
C VAL A 498 8.09 10.82 2.77
N GLY A 499 6.96 10.13 2.57
CA GLY A 499 6.83 8.69 2.68
C GLY A 499 7.75 7.93 1.72
N GLN A 500 8.02 8.44 0.53
CA GLN A 500 8.91 7.76 -0.41
C GLN A 500 10.38 7.79 0.01
N TYR A 501 10.80 8.82 0.72
CA TYR A 501 12.15 8.91 1.26
C TYR A 501 12.30 8.06 2.53
N LEU A 502 11.25 8.01 3.35
CA LEU A 502 11.28 7.28 4.62
C LEU A 502 10.95 5.79 4.49
N ALA A 503 10.11 5.38 3.54
CA ALA A 503 9.73 3.98 3.39
C ALA A 503 10.94 3.07 3.12
N PRO A 504 11.87 3.36 2.19
CA PRO A 504 13.07 2.54 2.00
C PRO A 504 13.93 2.45 3.26
N PHE A 505 14.07 3.55 4.01
CA PHE A 505 14.81 3.58 5.26
C PHE A 505 14.15 2.69 6.33
N ILE A 506 12.84 2.82 6.52
CA ILE A 506 12.06 2.00 7.44
C ILE A 506 12.14 0.53 7.02
N MET A 507 12.05 0.23 5.73
CA MET A 507 12.14 -1.16 5.26
C MET A 507 13.52 -1.76 5.53
N LYS A 508 14.58 -1.00 5.25
CA LYS A 508 15.97 -1.43 5.46
C LYS A 508 16.32 -1.65 6.93
N HIS A 509 15.74 -0.90 7.85
CA HIS A 509 16.20 -0.87 9.25
C HIS A 509 15.18 -1.32 10.29
N VAL A 510 13.88 -1.24 10.00
CA VAL A 510 12.82 -1.52 10.97
C VAL A 510 12.06 -2.79 10.62
N TYR A 511 11.62 -2.93 9.37
CA TYR A 511 10.74 -4.04 8.97
C TYR A 511 10.81 -4.33 7.47
N MET A 512 11.17 -5.54 7.09
CA MET A 512 11.17 -5.99 5.70
C MET A 512 10.26 -7.20 5.54
N ILE A 513 9.65 -7.33 4.36
CA ILE A 513 8.84 -8.48 3.97
C ILE A 513 9.54 -9.12 2.78
N TYR A 514 9.86 -10.39 2.92
CA TYR A 514 10.41 -11.21 1.85
C TYR A 514 9.29 -12.05 1.26
N HIS A 515 9.26 -12.16 -0.07
CA HIS A 515 8.45 -13.18 -0.70
C HIS A 515 9.20 -14.50 -0.56
N VAL A 516 8.59 -15.48 0.10
CA VAL A 516 9.08 -16.85 0.12
C VAL A 516 8.64 -17.48 -1.18
N PRO A 517 9.56 -17.87 -2.08
CA PRO A 517 9.17 -18.63 -3.26
C PRO A 517 8.40 -19.88 -2.81
N PRO A 518 7.34 -20.28 -3.55
CA PRO A 518 6.63 -21.52 -3.26
C PRO A 518 7.62 -22.68 -3.07
N ALA A 519 7.34 -23.60 -2.14
CA ALA A 519 8.28 -24.66 -1.77
C ALA A 519 8.66 -25.59 -2.95
N ASP A 520 7.83 -25.61 -4.00
CA ASP A 520 8.03 -26.28 -5.29
C ASP A 520 8.89 -25.50 -6.28
N VAL A 521 9.02 -24.18 -6.12
CA VAL A 521 9.84 -23.32 -6.97
C VAL A 521 11.33 -23.46 -6.65
N ALA A 522 11.70 -23.66 -5.38
CA ALA A 522 13.12 -23.86 -5.03
C ALA A 522 13.73 -25.10 -5.71
N PRO A 523 13.07 -26.29 -5.72
CA PRO A 523 13.47 -27.41 -6.56
C PRO A 523 13.48 -27.07 -8.04
N ALA A 524 12.44 -26.41 -8.58
CA ALA A 524 12.39 -26.08 -10.01
C ALA A 524 13.49 -25.11 -10.46
N ILE A 525 13.84 -24.13 -9.64
CA ILE A 525 14.99 -23.23 -9.89
C ILE A 525 16.29 -24.02 -9.83
N THR A 526 16.42 -24.92 -8.86
CA THR A 526 17.60 -25.80 -8.74
C THR A 526 17.73 -26.71 -9.96
N ASP A 527 16.63 -27.33 -10.39
CA ASP A 527 16.57 -28.22 -11.54
C ASP A 527 16.81 -27.45 -12.85
N ALA A 528 16.25 -26.23 -12.99
CA ALA A 528 16.48 -25.36 -14.14
C ALA A 528 17.94 -24.86 -14.20
N ALA A 529 18.52 -24.50 -13.06
CA ALA A 529 19.93 -24.13 -12.97
C ALA A 529 20.83 -25.32 -13.31
N GLN A 530 20.51 -26.53 -12.81
CA GLN A 530 21.21 -27.75 -13.15
C GLN A 530 21.05 -28.11 -14.64
N ALA A 531 19.87 -27.93 -15.23
CA ALA A 531 19.62 -28.17 -16.65
C ALA A 531 20.36 -27.15 -17.54
N LEU A 532 20.41 -25.88 -17.13
CA LEU A 532 21.19 -24.85 -17.81
C LEU A 532 22.69 -25.16 -17.75
N LEU A 533 23.20 -25.55 -16.58
CA LEU A 533 24.58 -26.00 -16.40
C LEU A 533 24.90 -27.32 -17.13
N ALA A 534 23.89 -28.14 -17.41
CA ALA A 534 24.02 -29.35 -18.22
C ALA A 534 23.89 -29.08 -19.73
N THR A 535 23.55 -27.85 -20.15
CA THR A 535 23.38 -27.50 -21.56
C THR A 535 24.76 -27.41 -22.22
N PRO A 536 25.07 -28.24 -23.24
CA PRO A 536 26.41 -28.31 -23.83
C PRO A 536 26.93 -26.96 -24.31
N SER A 537 26.10 -26.12 -24.92
CA SER A 537 26.51 -24.79 -25.38
C SER A 537 26.88 -23.83 -24.25
N VAL A 538 26.24 -23.93 -23.09
CA VAL A 538 26.57 -23.14 -21.89
C VAL A 538 27.88 -23.62 -21.31
N VAL A 539 28.08 -24.94 -21.23
CA VAL A 539 29.34 -25.56 -20.80
C VAL A 539 30.48 -25.22 -21.75
N GLU A 540 30.25 -25.28 -23.06
CA GLU A 540 31.20 -24.91 -24.11
C GLU A 540 31.54 -23.42 -24.04
N SER A 541 30.56 -22.53 -23.84
CA SER A 541 30.80 -21.10 -23.66
C SER A 541 31.58 -20.81 -22.39
N LEU A 542 31.28 -21.49 -21.28
CA LEU A 542 32.07 -21.38 -20.06
C LEU A 542 33.49 -21.91 -20.25
N ALA A 543 33.64 -23.04 -20.95
CA ALA A 543 34.93 -23.65 -21.25
C ALA A 543 35.76 -22.79 -22.21
N GLU A 544 35.12 -22.09 -23.15
CA GLU A 544 35.73 -21.14 -24.07
C GLU A 544 36.18 -19.88 -23.33
N VAL A 545 35.37 -19.35 -22.41
CA VAL A 545 35.77 -18.26 -21.51
C VAL A 545 36.96 -18.69 -20.65
N ILE A 546 36.90 -19.87 -20.03
CA ILE A 546 37.99 -20.40 -19.21
C ILE A 546 39.25 -20.63 -20.05
N SER A 547 39.11 -21.17 -21.26
CA SER A 547 40.22 -21.39 -22.19
C SER A 547 40.81 -20.07 -22.68
N SER A 548 39.99 -19.07 -22.99
CA SER A 548 40.42 -17.72 -23.41
C SER A 548 41.16 -17.00 -22.28
N VAL A 549 40.68 -17.11 -21.05
CA VAL A 549 41.38 -16.59 -19.86
C VAL A 549 42.70 -17.34 -19.65
N ALA A 550 42.70 -18.67 -19.78
CA ALA A 550 43.91 -19.48 -19.66
C ALA A 550 44.93 -19.22 -20.77
N GLU A 551 44.48 -18.99 -22.01
CA GLU A 551 45.31 -18.71 -23.17
C GLU A 551 45.84 -17.28 -23.14
N SER A 552 45.04 -16.29 -22.73
CA SER A 552 45.50 -14.93 -22.46
C SER A 552 46.55 -14.91 -21.36
N THR A 553 46.34 -15.68 -20.29
CA THR A 553 47.33 -15.85 -19.21
C THR A 553 48.59 -16.53 -19.74
N ARG A 554 48.45 -17.59 -20.56
CA ARG A 554 49.56 -18.33 -21.18
C ARG A 554 50.29 -17.52 -22.25
N ALA A 555 49.67 -16.54 -22.89
CA ALA A 555 50.31 -15.67 -23.88
C ALA A 555 51.00 -14.47 -23.22
N ALA A 556 50.40 -13.92 -22.16
CA ALA A 556 51.00 -12.88 -21.34
C ALA A 556 52.22 -13.39 -20.57
N PHE A 557 52.22 -14.65 -20.15
CA PHE A 557 53.30 -15.23 -19.34
C PHE A 557 54.65 -15.28 -20.07
N PRO A 558 54.79 -15.77 -21.32
CA PRO A 558 56.03 -15.70 -22.09
C PRO A 558 56.43 -14.28 -22.46
N ALA A 559 55.50 -13.35 -22.67
CA ALA A 559 55.84 -11.95 -22.94
C ALA A 559 56.40 -11.26 -21.70
N ALA A 560 55.81 -11.53 -20.53
CA ALA A 560 56.34 -11.10 -19.24
C ALA A 560 57.68 -11.77 -18.94
N THR A 561 57.80 -13.08 -19.18
CA THR A 561 59.04 -13.84 -19.03
C THR A 561 60.11 -13.38 -20.02
N ALA A 562 59.78 -13.06 -21.27
CA ALA A 562 60.70 -12.54 -22.27
C ALA A 562 61.11 -11.10 -21.96
N ALA A 563 60.20 -10.25 -21.48
CA ALA A 563 60.55 -8.90 -20.99
C ALA A 563 61.49 -8.99 -19.78
N VAL A 564 61.25 -9.93 -18.85
CA VAL A 564 62.14 -10.24 -17.73
C VAL A 564 63.47 -10.82 -18.24
N THR A 565 63.45 -11.70 -19.25
CA THR A 565 64.64 -12.35 -19.82
C THR A 565 65.49 -11.39 -20.66
N ASP A 566 64.89 -10.47 -21.41
CA ASP A 566 65.57 -9.40 -22.17
C ASP A 566 66.15 -8.36 -21.21
N THR A 567 65.45 -8.08 -20.11
CA THR A 567 65.97 -7.24 -19.01
C THR A 567 67.13 -7.92 -18.28
N LEU A 568 67.07 -9.24 -18.10
CA LEU A 568 68.15 -10.07 -17.54
C LEU A 568 69.33 -10.23 -18.52
N ALA A 569 69.08 -10.38 -19.83
CA ALA A 569 70.10 -10.53 -20.87
C ALA A 569 70.88 -9.23 -21.13
N ALA A 570 70.31 -8.07 -20.77
CA ALA A 570 70.98 -6.78 -20.79
C ALA A 570 71.94 -6.56 -19.60
N VAL A 571 71.95 -7.44 -18.59
CA VAL A 571 72.75 -7.26 -17.38
C VAL A 571 73.56 -8.52 -17.07
N ALA A 572 74.86 -8.42 -17.31
CA ALA A 572 75.83 -9.45 -17.00
C ALA A 572 75.95 -9.65 -15.47
N GLU A 573 75.28 -10.68 -14.95
CA GLU A 573 75.92 -11.81 -14.27
C GLU A 573 75.22 -12.36 -12.97
N PRO A 574 75.16 -13.70 -12.77
CA PRO A 574 73.89 -14.36 -12.39
C PRO A 574 73.76 -15.12 -11.03
N SER A 575 74.78 -15.47 -10.23
CA SER A 575 74.64 -16.55 -9.18
C SER A 575 73.77 -16.32 -7.92
N ALA A 576 73.19 -15.14 -7.65
CA ALA A 576 72.32 -14.89 -6.47
C ALA A 576 70.81 -15.03 -6.76
N VAL A 577 70.43 -15.16 -8.02
CA VAL A 577 69.02 -15.23 -8.46
C VAL A 577 68.41 -16.60 -8.16
N LEU A 578 69.20 -17.67 -8.05
CA LEU A 578 68.67 -19.04 -7.88
C LEU A 578 68.00 -19.27 -6.51
N GLU A 579 68.53 -18.67 -5.44
CA GLU A 579 67.98 -18.83 -4.08
C GLU A 579 66.72 -17.96 -3.91
N ALA A 580 66.74 -16.73 -4.41
CA ALA A 580 65.57 -15.85 -4.44
C ALA A 580 64.46 -16.35 -5.39
N ALA A 581 64.82 -16.92 -6.55
CA ALA A 581 63.84 -17.52 -7.47
C ALA A 581 63.24 -18.82 -6.91
N SER A 582 63.99 -19.61 -6.15
CA SER A 582 63.46 -20.78 -5.44
C SER A 582 62.47 -20.37 -4.34
N GLU A 583 62.79 -19.35 -3.53
CA GLU A 583 61.90 -18.84 -2.49
C GLU A 583 60.65 -18.15 -3.06
N VAL A 584 60.80 -17.40 -4.16
CA VAL A 584 59.67 -16.76 -4.86
C VAL A 584 58.82 -17.79 -5.59
N ALA A 585 59.41 -18.84 -6.19
CA ALA A 585 58.66 -19.94 -6.79
C ALA A 585 57.92 -20.78 -5.74
N GLU A 586 58.50 -20.99 -4.55
CA GLU A 586 57.85 -21.68 -3.43
C GLU A 586 56.74 -20.83 -2.81
N ALA A 587 56.94 -19.51 -2.69
CA ALA A 587 55.91 -18.56 -2.24
C ALA A 587 54.76 -18.42 -3.25
N LEU A 588 55.06 -18.31 -4.55
CA LEU A 588 54.06 -18.29 -5.63
C LEU A 588 53.35 -19.64 -5.75
N SER A 589 54.06 -20.77 -5.59
CA SER A 589 53.43 -22.10 -5.55
C SER A 589 52.45 -22.22 -4.39
N THR A 590 52.79 -21.66 -3.23
CA THR A 590 51.93 -21.68 -2.04
C THR A 590 50.73 -20.73 -2.18
N GLU A 591 50.92 -19.51 -2.69
CA GLU A 591 49.79 -18.57 -2.90
C GLU A 591 48.89 -18.99 -4.07
N VAL A 592 49.44 -19.55 -5.15
CA VAL A 592 48.67 -20.13 -6.25
C VAL A 592 47.93 -21.39 -5.78
N ALA A 593 48.53 -22.22 -4.92
CA ALA A 593 47.84 -23.36 -4.31
C ALA A 593 46.72 -22.93 -3.34
N VAL A 594 46.89 -21.83 -2.59
CA VAL A 594 45.87 -21.27 -1.70
C VAL A 594 44.75 -20.58 -2.50
N ALA A 595 45.08 -19.88 -3.59
CA ALA A 595 44.11 -19.29 -4.52
C ALA A 595 43.34 -20.37 -5.30
N ALA A 596 44.00 -21.46 -5.69
CA ALA A 596 43.38 -22.62 -6.33
C ALA A 596 42.52 -23.44 -5.35
N ALA A 597 42.93 -23.55 -4.07
CA ALA A 597 42.13 -24.20 -3.04
C ALA A 597 40.90 -23.37 -2.61
N GLY A 598 40.92 -22.05 -2.82
CA GLY A 598 39.76 -21.16 -2.63
C GLY A 598 38.72 -21.23 -3.75
N ALA A 599 39.10 -21.69 -4.94
CA ALA A 599 38.23 -21.94 -6.09
C ALA A 599 37.70 -23.39 -6.06
N THR A 600 36.76 -23.62 -5.13
CA THR A 600 35.95 -24.83 -4.88
C THR A 600 36.01 -26.02 -5.87
N GLU A 601 36.57 -27.13 -5.37
CA GLU A 601 36.25 -28.58 -5.41
C GLU A 601 35.44 -29.22 -6.57
N ALA A 602 34.67 -28.49 -7.39
CA ALA A 602 33.95 -29.03 -8.54
C ALA A 602 34.70 -28.85 -9.89
N VAL A 603 35.62 -27.88 -9.96
CA VAL A 603 36.42 -27.60 -11.18
C VAL A 603 37.75 -28.38 -11.19
N ALA A 604 38.24 -28.77 -10.01
CA ALA A 604 39.55 -29.40 -9.83
C ALA A 604 39.64 -30.86 -10.33
N GLU A 605 38.52 -31.57 -10.44
CA GLU A 605 38.53 -32.99 -10.86
C GLU A 605 38.75 -33.15 -12.38
N ALA A 606 38.61 -32.09 -13.18
CA ALA A 606 38.73 -32.16 -14.63
C ALA A 606 40.06 -31.62 -15.22
N ALA A 607 40.88 -30.88 -14.45
CA ALA A 607 41.94 -30.04 -15.04
C ALA A 607 43.39 -30.31 -14.59
N SER A 608 43.66 -31.18 -13.60
CA SER A 608 44.96 -31.14 -12.90
C SER A 608 46.11 -32.01 -13.44
N GLU A 609 45.91 -32.91 -14.41
CA GLU A 609 46.99 -33.86 -14.76
C GLU A 609 47.83 -33.46 -15.99
N ALA A 610 47.29 -32.66 -16.92
CA ALA A 610 47.98 -32.38 -18.21
C ALA A 610 48.83 -31.09 -18.21
N VAL A 611 48.52 -30.13 -17.34
CA VAL A 611 49.17 -28.79 -17.36
C VAL A 611 50.40 -28.74 -16.43
N PHE A 612 50.42 -29.55 -15.38
CA PHE A 612 51.47 -29.55 -14.36
C PHE A 612 52.78 -30.19 -14.84
N GLU A 613 52.71 -31.29 -15.60
CA GLU A 613 53.88 -32.02 -16.14
C GLU A 613 54.59 -31.26 -17.26
N SER A 614 53.86 -30.50 -18.08
CA SER A 614 54.44 -29.73 -19.19
C SER A 614 55.23 -28.49 -18.72
N ALA A 615 54.79 -27.87 -17.61
CA ALA A 615 55.45 -26.69 -17.04
C ALA A 615 56.77 -27.03 -16.31
N LEU A 616 56.86 -28.19 -15.66
CA LEU A 616 58.05 -28.64 -14.95
C LEU A 616 59.19 -29.07 -15.88
N GLY A 617 58.86 -29.61 -17.07
CA GLY A 617 59.84 -30.01 -18.08
C GLY A 617 60.58 -28.82 -18.72
N ALA A 618 59.87 -27.72 -19.02
CA ALA A 618 60.46 -26.56 -19.70
C ALA A 618 61.37 -25.71 -18.80
N VAL A 619 61.14 -25.73 -17.48
CA VAL A 619 61.93 -24.96 -16.50
C VAL A 619 63.26 -25.64 -16.18
N SER A 620 63.29 -26.98 -16.19
CA SER A 620 64.51 -27.76 -15.89
C SER A 620 65.58 -27.65 -16.99
N GLU A 621 65.17 -27.52 -18.25
CA GLU A 621 66.08 -27.53 -19.40
C GLU A 621 66.78 -26.17 -19.64
N THR A 622 66.18 -25.07 -19.15
CA THR A 622 66.67 -23.70 -19.38
C THR A 622 67.67 -23.23 -18.29
N VAL A 623 67.67 -23.86 -17.13
CA VAL A 623 68.47 -23.42 -15.96
C VAL A 623 69.92 -23.94 -15.98
N SER A 624 70.26 -24.88 -16.87
CA SER A 624 71.58 -25.53 -16.87
C SER A 624 72.72 -24.73 -17.52
N ASP A 625 72.45 -23.64 -18.26
CA ASP A 625 73.44 -23.16 -19.25
C ASP A 625 74.15 -21.81 -18.99
N VAL A 626 73.82 -20.97 -18.00
CA VAL A 626 74.37 -19.57 -18.00
C VAL A 626 74.60 -18.88 -16.65
N PHE A 627 75.51 -19.26 -15.73
CA PHE A 627 75.69 -18.48 -14.47
C PHE A 627 77.15 -18.32 -13.91
N ALA A 628 77.65 -17.07 -13.72
CA ALA A 628 78.48 -16.56 -12.59
C ALA A 628 78.48 -14.99 -12.42
N GLU A 629 78.24 -14.39 -11.21
CA GLU A 629 78.62 -13.03 -10.64
C GLU A 629 77.77 -11.69 -10.61
N ASN A 630 77.06 -11.41 -9.47
CA ASN A 630 76.77 -10.12 -8.73
C ASN A 630 76.21 -8.83 -9.43
N SER A 631 75.36 -7.95 -8.83
CA SER A 631 75.28 -7.41 -7.44
C SER A 631 73.93 -6.73 -7.07
N GLU A 632 73.75 -6.53 -5.76
CA GLU A 632 72.66 -6.00 -4.91
C GLU A 632 71.68 -4.92 -5.44
N THR A 633 72.03 -4.13 -6.46
CA THR A 633 71.11 -3.12 -7.03
C THR A 633 70.07 -3.75 -7.96
N LEU A 634 70.40 -4.90 -8.56
CA LEU A 634 69.51 -5.67 -9.42
C LEU A 634 68.39 -6.35 -8.63
N ALA A 635 68.68 -6.78 -7.39
CA ALA A 635 67.69 -7.44 -6.52
C ALA A 635 66.53 -6.51 -6.18
N THR A 636 66.77 -5.20 -6.00
CA THR A 636 65.71 -4.24 -5.70
C THR A 636 64.85 -3.91 -6.91
N THR A 637 65.45 -3.83 -8.11
CA THR A 637 64.73 -3.58 -9.36
C THR A 637 63.97 -4.81 -9.84
N LEU A 638 64.54 -6.01 -9.70
CA LEU A 638 63.87 -7.28 -10.02
C LEU A 638 62.77 -7.59 -9.01
N ALA A 639 62.97 -7.32 -7.71
CA ALA A 639 61.91 -7.42 -6.71
C ALA A 639 60.79 -6.43 -7.00
N SER A 640 61.09 -5.19 -7.43
CA SER A 640 60.07 -4.24 -7.89
C SER A 640 59.32 -4.77 -9.11
N ALA A 641 60.01 -5.24 -10.15
CA ALA A 641 59.37 -5.71 -11.38
C ALA A 641 58.57 -7.00 -11.20
N VAL A 642 59.03 -7.91 -10.33
CA VAL A 642 58.29 -9.13 -9.95
C VAL A 642 57.10 -8.77 -9.07
N VAL A 643 57.24 -7.82 -8.13
CA VAL A 643 56.11 -7.30 -7.35
C VAL A 643 55.10 -6.59 -8.25
N ASP A 644 55.54 -5.84 -9.24
CA ASP A 644 54.69 -5.13 -10.19
C ASP A 644 53.98 -6.12 -11.12
N THR A 645 54.69 -7.13 -11.64
CA THR A 645 54.11 -8.18 -12.50
C THR A 645 53.16 -9.10 -11.70
N ALA A 646 53.51 -9.47 -10.48
CA ALA A 646 52.64 -10.20 -9.57
C ALA A 646 51.42 -9.35 -9.16
N ALA A 647 51.59 -8.04 -8.97
CA ALA A 647 50.49 -7.12 -8.73
C ALA A 647 49.58 -6.99 -9.95
N THR A 648 50.12 -6.97 -11.17
CA THR A 648 49.34 -6.96 -12.42
C THR A 648 48.61 -8.29 -12.64
N ALA A 649 49.26 -9.43 -12.42
CA ALA A 649 48.63 -10.75 -12.48
C ALA A 649 47.53 -10.89 -11.42
N ALA A 650 47.79 -10.47 -10.18
CA ALA A 650 46.80 -10.43 -9.11
C ALA A 650 45.65 -9.47 -9.42
N ALA A 651 45.92 -8.32 -10.07
CA ALA A 651 44.88 -7.39 -10.51
C ALA A 651 44.01 -7.97 -11.63
N LEU A 652 44.60 -8.69 -12.59
CA LEU A 652 43.89 -9.39 -13.66
C LEU A 652 43.07 -10.56 -13.13
N THR A 653 43.63 -11.38 -12.24
CA THR A 653 42.89 -12.46 -11.56
C THR A 653 41.76 -11.88 -10.71
N LYS A 654 42.00 -10.78 -9.99
CA LYS A 654 40.98 -10.08 -9.22
C LYS A 654 39.88 -9.51 -10.13
N ALA A 655 40.22 -8.89 -11.27
CA ALA A 655 39.25 -8.40 -12.24
C ALA A 655 38.44 -9.55 -12.86
N ALA A 656 39.06 -10.69 -13.16
CA ALA A 656 38.37 -11.88 -13.64
C ALA A 656 37.43 -12.48 -12.59
N VAL A 657 37.85 -12.52 -11.32
CA VAL A 657 37.01 -12.95 -10.18
C VAL A 657 35.88 -11.95 -9.92
N GLU A 658 36.12 -10.65 -10.01
CA GLU A 658 35.11 -9.60 -9.89
C GLU A 658 34.11 -9.66 -11.05
N ASN A 659 34.57 -9.95 -12.27
CA ASN A 659 33.70 -10.16 -13.43
C ASN A 659 32.89 -11.45 -13.31
N LEU A 660 33.48 -12.56 -12.87
CA LEU A 660 32.76 -13.81 -12.58
C LEU A 660 31.76 -13.63 -11.42
N SER A 661 32.13 -12.87 -10.39
CA SER A 661 31.25 -12.48 -9.30
C SER A 661 30.14 -11.56 -9.80
N THR A 662 30.40 -10.68 -10.75
CA THR A 662 29.40 -9.80 -11.37
C THR A 662 28.46 -10.61 -12.25
N VAL A 663 28.95 -11.60 -12.99
CA VAL A 663 28.11 -12.54 -13.76
C VAL A 663 27.29 -13.41 -12.81
N ALA A 664 27.88 -13.96 -11.75
CA ALA A 664 27.17 -14.73 -10.74
C ALA A 664 26.13 -13.87 -10.00
N THR A 665 26.44 -12.60 -9.72
CA THR A 665 25.52 -11.63 -9.13
C THR A 665 24.43 -11.26 -10.12
N ALA A 666 24.74 -11.05 -11.40
CA ALA A 666 23.75 -10.77 -12.45
C ALA A 666 22.84 -11.98 -12.72
N VAL A 667 23.36 -13.20 -12.62
CA VAL A 667 22.58 -14.45 -12.69
C VAL A 667 21.73 -14.63 -11.44
N ALA A 668 22.28 -14.35 -10.24
CA ALA A 668 21.55 -14.38 -8.98
C ALA A 668 20.48 -13.28 -8.92
N GLU A 669 20.77 -12.07 -9.42
CA GLU A 669 19.84 -10.96 -9.55
C GLU A 669 18.82 -11.24 -10.65
N ALA A 670 19.18 -11.88 -11.77
CA ALA A 670 18.22 -12.31 -12.79
C ALA A 670 17.30 -13.41 -12.26
N ALA A 671 17.82 -14.34 -11.46
CA ALA A 671 17.05 -15.35 -10.75
C ALA A 671 16.20 -14.71 -9.64
N GLU A 672 16.71 -13.74 -8.88
CA GLU A 672 15.97 -13.00 -7.85
C GLU A 672 14.89 -12.13 -8.50
N ILE A 673 15.17 -11.49 -9.64
CA ILE A 673 14.21 -10.75 -10.46
C ILE A 673 13.15 -11.71 -11.03
N SER A 674 13.49 -12.93 -11.46
CA SER A 674 12.48 -13.91 -11.90
C SER A 674 11.64 -14.43 -10.73
N THR A 675 12.25 -14.59 -9.55
CA THR A 675 11.60 -15.05 -8.31
C THR A 675 10.72 -13.97 -7.68
N VAL A 676 11.09 -12.70 -7.80
CA VAL A 676 10.34 -11.52 -7.33
C VAL A 676 9.23 -11.12 -8.31
N ARG A 677 9.26 -11.55 -9.58
CA ARG A 677 8.35 -11.09 -10.64
C ARG A 677 7.36 -12.14 -11.19
N PHE A 678 7.16 -13.27 -10.53
CA PHE A 678 6.14 -14.27 -10.92
C PHE A 678 6.21 -14.74 -12.40
N ILE A 679 7.41 -14.80 -12.99
CA ILE A 679 7.57 -15.42 -14.30
C ILE A 679 7.88 -16.89 -14.04
N THR A 680 6.93 -17.79 -14.36
CA THR A 680 7.24 -19.22 -14.36
C THR A 680 8.39 -19.46 -15.33
N VAL A 681 9.41 -20.21 -14.91
CA VAL A 681 10.62 -20.46 -15.71
C VAL A 681 10.28 -21.02 -17.10
N ASP A 682 9.18 -21.77 -17.21
CA ASP A 682 8.64 -22.32 -18.46
C ASP A 682 8.13 -21.27 -19.46
N SER A 683 8.00 -20.00 -19.06
CA SER A 683 7.47 -18.90 -19.88
C SER A 683 8.51 -17.87 -20.31
N VAL A 684 9.77 -17.98 -19.84
CA VAL A 684 10.86 -17.15 -20.36
C VAL A 684 11.25 -17.71 -21.74
N PRO A 685 10.95 -17.01 -22.85
CA PRO A 685 11.31 -17.52 -24.16
C PRO A 685 12.83 -17.68 -24.27
N ALA A 686 13.31 -18.78 -24.85
CA ALA A 686 14.74 -19.08 -24.97
C ALA A 686 15.57 -17.89 -25.53
N HIS A 687 14.98 -17.12 -26.45
CA HIS A 687 15.64 -15.94 -27.03
C HIS A 687 15.94 -14.80 -26.03
N ILE A 688 15.21 -14.69 -24.91
CA ILE A 688 15.51 -13.69 -23.86
C ILE A 688 16.73 -14.12 -23.04
N VAL A 689 16.83 -15.41 -22.72
CA VAL A 689 18.00 -15.99 -22.05
C VAL A 689 19.23 -15.88 -22.97
N GLU A 690 19.07 -16.20 -24.25
CA GLU A 690 20.12 -16.03 -25.28
C GLU A 690 20.55 -14.56 -25.42
N ALA A 691 19.62 -13.60 -25.42
CA ALA A 691 19.94 -12.18 -25.50
C ALA A 691 20.67 -11.66 -24.24
N ALA A 692 20.30 -12.13 -23.06
CA ALA A 692 20.99 -11.79 -21.82
C ALA A 692 22.43 -12.37 -21.80
N LEU A 693 22.59 -13.62 -22.22
CA LEU A 693 23.89 -14.27 -22.36
C LEU A 693 24.76 -13.58 -23.43
N ALA A 694 24.19 -13.19 -24.57
CA ALA A 694 24.89 -12.44 -25.60
C ALA A 694 25.33 -11.06 -25.12
N THR A 695 24.51 -10.38 -24.32
CA THR A 695 24.85 -9.07 -23.74
C THR A 695 25.97 -9.19 -22.70
N ALA A 696 25.91 -10.22 -21.85
CA ALA A 696 26.97 -10.52 -20.88
C ALA A 696 28.30 -10.88 -21.58
N SER A 697 28.24 -11.71 -22.64
CA SER A 697 29.38 -12.07 -23.47
C SER A 697 30.01 -10.84 -24.16
N ALA A 698 29.19 -9.93 -24.70
CA ALA A 698 29.65 -8.69 -25.31
C ALA A 698 30.30 -7.73 -24.29
N ALA A 699 29.72 -7.59 -23.09
CA ALA A 699 30.29 -6.77 -22.02
C ALA A 699 31.62 -7.33 -21.52
N MET A 700 31.74 -8.66 -21.38
CA MET A 700 33.00 -9.32 -21.05
C MET A 700 34.04 -9.11 -22.14
N SER A 701 33.67 -9.24 -23.41
CA SER A 701 34.59 -9.03 -24.54
C SER A 701 35.12 -7.59 -24.57
N ALA A 702 34.25 -6.60 -24.37
CA ALA A 702 34.63 -5.19 -24.31
C ALA A 702 35.56 -4.89 -23.11
N SER A 703 35.30 -5.48 -21.95
CA SER A 703 36.16 -5.32 -20.77
C SER A 703 37.52 -6.01 -20.95
N LEU A 704 37.56 -7.15 -21.64
CA LEU A 704 38.81 -7.81 -22.02
C LEU A 704 39.61 -6.92 -22.99
N GLU A 705 38.98 -6.39 -24.04
CA GLU A 705 39.65 -5.49 -24.99
C GLU A 705 40.22 -4.24 -24.31
N GLU A 706 39.47 -3.63 -23.38
CA GLU A 706 39.93 -2.47 -22.61
C GLU A 706 41.11 -2.82 -21.67
N SER A 707 41.05 -3.98 -21.00
CA SER A 707 42.15 -4.45 -20.15
C SER A 707 43.40 -4.81 -20.96
N THR A 708 43.23 -5.37 -22.15
CA THR A 708 44.33 -5.73 -23.07
C THR A 708 44.97 -4.49 -23.71
N ALA A 709 44.20 -3.42 -23.90
CA ALA A 709 44.71 -2.13 -24.39
C ALA A 709 45.42 -1.31 -23.29
N THR A 710 45.13 -1.60 -22.02
CA THR A 710 45.70 -0.89 -20.86
C THR A 710 47.00 -1.54 -20.35
N SER A 711 47.17 -2.85 -20.54
CA SER A 711 48.45 -3.57 -20.33
C SER A 711 49.38 -3.39 -21.51
#